data_AF-A0AAN7U4T2-F1
#
_entry.id   AF-A0AAN7U4T2-F1
#
_cell.length_a   1.000
_cell.length_b   1.000
_cell.length_c   1.000
_cell.angle_alpha   90.00
_cell.angle_beta   90.00
_cell.angle_gamma   90.00
#
_symmetry.space_group_name_H-M   'P 1'
#
loop_
_entity.id
_entity.type
_entity.pdbx_description
1 polymer ?
#
loop_
_entity_poly.entity_id
_entity_poly.type
_entity_poly.pdbx_seq_one_letter_code
_entity_poly.pdbx_strand_id
1 'polypeptide(L)'
;MPLNLVARKSLRDNEEHLNKAHEEIKNSLDGEEWIIEFDWDVIFDKVDEHIKKQLGEVFYKNLCPNISKCIASAAKDEITKESIINANTAKKIVLMVYEDPKNSAYWKYEFKNGQLNLLFKKGCNNITEAANFELYKVIPSEGVYTLPTRLSLKNNQEKFDLAFERIKSVTKRDWSFDEASMEQVYSTGFETDNQREQFGNTFSQILDNIAKNIENRCKDDMTLESFNDVTANGRISFRHNPKQTTGYWAWSFSNGDLIISFKSICNVSDNASFDFIKVLPVPGVFSLGARLNMKVNQEKFDNAFERIKEVTNMDWSYEQESLEQVYPSLEERNKERVGDLFAEILKYIADNITKRCKSDIVLEAFSEASSNAKIVFRHNPKASGYWNWTFEGGNLIVTFKSICNTSENANFDFIKVLPVPGVFSLAAKINLKENQEKFDESFQRIKETTNMDWSYDEQSLETVYPSLEERNKERVGDLFSDIVKYIADNIVKRCKDDMVLECFTEATSNAKIVFRYNSKASGYWNWTFENNDLVITFKSISNISDNSNFDFIKILPTPGVLTLASRINLKDNQEKVNESFEKIKEVLGSDWTYDESSLEQVYPKLEENNKPRVGDILSEIIRYISQNIVKRCKDDDMVKEGFVEATQNCKIIFQHIEKQSTYWVWKFDNGNLVVSFKSICNVSDNANFNFEALL
;
A
#
# COMPACT_ATOMS: atom_id res chain seq x y z
N MET A 1 67.62 -77.94 -8.29
CA MET A 1 68.20 -79.27 -7.98
C MET A 1 67.10 -80.28 -8.30
N PRO A 2 67.29 -81.31 -9.14
CA PRO A 2 66.14 -82.01 -9.69
C PRO A 2 65.36 -82.70 -8.56
N LEU A 3 64.07 -82.39 -8.44
CA LEU A 3 63.16 -82.81 -7.35
C LEU A 3 63.42 -84.25 -6.87
N ASN A 4 63.31 -84.53 -5.57
CA ASN A 4 63.50 -85.90 -5.08
C ASN A 4 62.43 -86.87 -5.65
N LEU A 5 62.71 -88.19 -5.60
CA LEU A 5 61.83 -89.21 -6.20
C LEU A 5 60.41 -89.20 -5.60
N VAL A 6 60.28 -88.90 -4.31
CA VAL A 6 58.99 -88.84 -3.59
C VAL A 6 58.14 -87.69 -4.11
N ALA A 7 58.73 -86.50 -4.28
CA ALA A 7 58.09 -85.33 -4.85
C ALA A 7 57.65 -85.56 -6.31
N ARG A 8 58.52 -86.14 -7.15
CA ARG A 8 58.18 -86.47 -8.55
C ARG A 8 57.04 -87.48 -8.65
N LYS A 9 57.06 -88.52 -7.81
CA LYS A 9 55.97 -89.50 -7.74
C LYS A 9 54.66 -88.83 -7.32
N SER A 10 54.68 -87.99 -6.29
CA SER A 10 53.49 -87.25 -5.83
C SER A 10 52.88 -86.37 -6.93
N LEU A 11 53.69 -85.64 -7.71
CA LEU A 11 53.21 -84.83 -8.85
C LEU A 11 52.57 -85.70 -9.93
N ARG A 12 53.24 -86.78 -10.34
CA ARG A 12 52.71 -87.71 -11.36
C ARG A 12 51.41 -88.38 -10.92
N ASP A 13 51.35 -88.85 -9.67
CA ASP A 13 50.18 -89.55 -9.14
C ASP A 13 48.94 -88.62 -9.02
N ASN A 14 49.10 -87.29 -9.09
CA ASN A 14 48.01 -86.30 -9.02
C ASN A 14 47.84 -85.46 -10.30
N GLU A 15 48.54 -85.79 -11.39
CA GLU A 15 48.56 -85.02 -12.65
C GLU A 15 47.17 -84.88 -13.28
N GLU A 16 46.27 -85.84 -13.06
CA GLU A 16 44.88 -85.77 -13.53
C GLU A 16 44.12 -84.55 -13.00
N HIS A 17 44.45 -84.06 -11.80
CA HIS A 17 43.78 -82.91 -11.19
C HIS A 17 44.25 -81.59 -11.81
N LEU A 18 45.52 -81.51 -12.23
CA LEU A 18 46.04 -80.38 -12.98
C LEU A 18 45.36 -80.29 -14.36
N ASN A 19 45.28 -81.40 -15.09
CA ASN A 19 44.65 -81.45 -16.40
C ASN A 19 43.15 -81.10 -16.32
N LYS A 20 42.44 -81.61 -15.30
CA LYS A 20 41.04 -81.23 -15.04
C LYS A 20 40.87 -79.73 -14.79
N ALA A 21 41.78 -79.12 -14.03
CA ALA A 21 41.75 -77.68 -13.77
C ALA A 21 42.04 -76.85 -15.04
N HIS A 22 42.97 -77.28 -15.90
CA HIS A 22 43.21 -76.64 -17.20
C HIS A 22 41.98 -76.70 -18.10
N GLU A 23 41.34 -77.87 -18.21
CA GLU A 23 40.10 -78.03 -18.98
C GLU A 23 38.95 -77.16 -18.43
N GLU A 24 38.80 -77.08 -17.11
CA GLU A 24 37.79 -76.22 -16.49
C GLU A 24 38.04 -74.73 -16.77
N ILE A 25 39.30 -74.27 -16.73
CA ILE A 25 39.66 -72.90 -17.10
C ILE A 25 39.36 -72.64 -18.57
N LYS A 26 39.77 -73.55 -19.46
CA LYS A 26 39.52 -73.46 -20.91
C LYS A 26 38.03 -73.35 -21.21
N ASN A 27 37.21 -74.19 -20.59
CA ASN A 27 35.76 -74.17 -20.76
C ASN A 27 35.12 -72.89 -20.22
N SER A 28 35.68 -72.31 -19.15
CA SER A 28 35.15 -71.09 -18.53
C SER A 28 35.53 -69.80 -19.29
N LEU A 29 36.61 -69.84 -20.07
CA LEU A 29 37.15 -68.69 -20.80
C LEU A 29 36.99 -68.84 -22.32
N ASP A 30 35.86 -69.39 -22.77
CA ASP A 30 35.49 -69.52 -24.19
C ASP A 30 36.54 -70.23 -25.07
N GLY A 31 37.26 -71.20 -24.52
CA GLY A 31 38.25 -72.01 -25.23
C GLY A 31 39.69 -71.52 -25.11
N GLU A 32 39.96 -70.45 -24.35
CA GLU A 32 41.30 -69.95 -24.09
C GLU A 32 42.15 -70.94 -23.29
N GLU A 33 43.28 -71.39 -23.87
CA GLU A 33 44.17 -72.38 -23.25
C GLU A 33 45.17 -71.70 -22.32
N TRP A 34 44.90 -71.75 -21.02
CA TRP A 34 45.81 -71.21 -19.99
C TRP A 34 46.60 -72.32 -19.30
N ILE A 35 47.87 -72.05 -19.04
CA ILE A 35 48.76 -72.99 -18.34
C ILE A 35 48.99 -72.51 -16.90
N ILE A 36 48.75 -73.40 -15.93
CA ILE A 36 49.20 -73.21 -14.55
C ILE A 36 50.68 -73.59 -14.46
N GLU A 37 51.54 -72.59 -14.27
CA GLU A 37 53.00 -72.72 -14.27
C GLU A 37 53.54 -72.77 -12.83
N PHE A 38 54.38 -73.78 -12.59
CA PHE A 38 55.07 -73.99 -11.33
C PHE A 38 56.58 -73.97 -11.56
N ASP A 39 57.28 -73.01 -10.96
CA ASP A 39 58.73 -73.07 -10.83
C ASP A 39 59.07 -73.99 -9.65
N TRP A 40 59.12 -75.29 -9.93
CA TRP A 40 59.35 -76.29 -8.89
C TRP A 40 60.72 -76.19 -8.23
N ASP A 41 61.74 -75.70 -8.93
CA ASP A 41 63.06 -75.49 -8.32
C ASP A 41 62.97 -74.41 -7.23
N VAL A 42 62.27 -73.30 -7.51
CA VAL A 42 62.10 -72.21 -6.55
C VAL A 42 61.08 -72.56 -5.44
N ILE A 43 59.96 -73.18 -5.78
CA ILE A 43 58.91 -73.54 -4.83
C ILE A 43 59.42 -74.58 -3.83
N PHE A 44 60.12 -75.63 -4.31
CA PHE A 44 60.59 -76.72 -3.47
C PHE A 44 61.57 -76.24 -2.38
N ASP A 45 62.42 -75.26 -2.70
CA ASP A 45 63.39 -74.73 -1.75
C ASP A 45 62.74 -73.85 -0.66
N LYS A 46 61.55 -73.31 -0.93
CA LYS A 46 60.91 -72.29 -0.09
C LYS A 46 59.73 -72.79 0.75
N VAL A 47 59.15 -73.94 0.43
CA VAL A 47 58.03 -74.53 1.19
C VAL A 47 58.49 -75.35 2.39
N ASP A 48 57.59 -75.54 3.37
CA ASP A 48 57.89 -76.30 4.59
C ASP A 48 58.17 -77.80 4.29
N GLU A 49 59.00 -78.45 5.11
CA GLU A 49 59.49 -79.83 4.89
C GLU A 49 58.38 -80.89 4.72
N HIS A 50 57.23 -80.70 5.38
CA HIS A 50 56.10 -81.61 5.24
C HIS A 50 55.45 -81.52 3.85
N ILE A 51 55.44 -80.33 3.23
CA ILE A 51 54.88 -80.08 1.89
C ILE A 51 55.80 -80.67 0.80
N LYS A 52 57.13 -80.63 1.00
CA LYS A 52 58.12 -81.17 0.06
C LYS A 52 57.90 -82.65 -0.29
N LYS A 53 57.23 -83.42 0.57
CA LYS A 53 56.93 -84.85 0.36
C LYS A 53 55.59 -85.10 -0.35
N GLN A 54 54.74 -84.08 -0.47
CA GLN A 54 53.34 -84.18 -0.92
C GLN A 54 52.97 -83.09 -1.94
N LEU A 55 53.92 -82.64 -2.77
CA LEU A 55 53.72 -81.53 -3.71
C LEU A 55 52.51 -81.70 -4.62
N GLY A 56 52.30 -82.89 -5.20
CA GLY A 56 51.16 -83.14 -6.08
C GLY A 56 49.82 -83.16 -5.34
N GLU A 57 49.80 -83.60 -4.09
CA GLU A 57 48.58 -83.56 -3.28
C GLU A 57 48.20 -82.12 -2.92
N VAL A 58 49.16 -81.32 -2.48
CA VAL A 58 48.94 -79.92 -2.10
C VAL A 58 48.60 -79.04 -3.31
N PHE A 59 49.43 -79.09 -4.36
CA PHE A 59 49.32 -78.16 -5.47
C PHE A 59 48.42 -78.67 -6.60
N TYR A 60 48.52 -79.94 -7.04
CA TYR A 60 47.69 -80.43 -8.14
C TYR A 60 46.30 -80.85 -7.67
N LYS A 61 46.19 -81.65 -6.61
CA LYS A 61 44.90 -82.16 -6.15
C LYS A 61 44.08 -81.15 -5.38
N ASN A 62 44.70 -80.35 -4.51
CA ASN A 62 43.97 -79.41 -3.65
C ASN A 62 43.95 -77.98 -4.19
N LEU A 63 45.07 -77.45 -4.72
CA LEU A 63 45.12 -76.05 -5.16
C LEU A 63 44.57 -75.84 -6.57
N CYS A 64 44.99 -76.61 -7.59
CA CYS A 64 44.54 -76.40 -8.97
C CYS A 64 43.01 -76.36 -9.14
N PRO A 65 42.21 -77.24 -8.50
CA PRO A 65 40.75 -77.13 -8.53
C PRO A 65 40.20 -75.86 -7.88
N ASN A 66 40.91 -75.31 -6.88
CA ASN A 66 40.53 -74.03 -6.29
C ASN A 66 40.89 -72.86 -7.23
N ILE A 67 42.00 -72.93 -7.98
CA ILE A 67 42.36 -71.94 -9.00
C ILE A 67 41.32 -71.93 -10.13
N SER A 68 41.01 -73.11 -10.70
CA SER A 68 40.03 -73.22 -11.78
C SER A 68 38.65 -72.74 -11.34
N LYS A 69 38.21 -73.11 -10.12
CA LYS A 69 36.96 -72.63 -9.53
C LYS A 69 36.92 -71.11 -9.37
N CYS A 70 38.03 -70.48 -8.98
CA CYS A 70 38.12 -69.02 -8.85
C CYS A 70 37.89 -68.33 -10.20
N ILE A 71 38.59 -68.80 -11.24
CA ILE A 71 38.48 -68.28 -12.61
C ILE A 71 37.08 -68.53 -13.17
N ALA A 72 36.57 -69.76 -13.03
CA ALA A 72 35.22 -70.13 -13.46
C ALA A 72 34.15 -69.27 -12.78
N SER A 73 34.32 -68.96 -11.49
CA SER A 73 33.40 -68.08 -10.77
C SER A 73 33.46 -66.63 -11.27
N ALA A 74 34.65 -66.12 -11.59
CA ALA A 74 34.84 -64.78 -12.13
C ALA A 74 34.29 -64.67 -13.57
N ALA A 75 34.44 -65.71 -14.38
CA ALA A 75 33.99 -65.76 -15.76
C ALA A 75 32.47 -65.84 -15.96
N LYS A 76 31.68 -65.98 -14.87
CA LYS A 76 30.22 -65.96 -14.94
C LYS A 76 29.63 -64.62 -15.40
N ASP A 77 30.34 -63.52 -15.13
CA ASP A 77 29.97 -62.22 -15.69
C ASP A 77 30.84 -61.94 -16.93
N GLU A 78 30.18 -61.65 -18.05
CA GLU A 78 30.82 -61.45 -19.34
C GLU A 78 31.88 -60.33 -19.33
N ILE A 79 31.64 -59.22 -18.62
CA ILE A 79 32.64 -58.13 -18.56
C ILE A 79 33.88 -58.59 -17.81
N THR A 80 33.69 -59.31 -16.70
CA THR A 80 34.79 -59.87 -15.93
C THR A 80 35.56 -60.92 -16.73
N LYS A 81 34.86 -61.76 -17.50
CA LYS A 81 35.46 -62.76 -18.41
C LYS A 81 36.28 -62.09 -19.51
N GLU A 82 35.75 -61.11 -20.22
CA GLU A 82 36.51 -60.37 -21.23
C GLU A 82 37.72 -59.65 -20.62
N SER A 83 37.54 -59.03 -19.45
CA SER A 83 38.60 -58.30 -18.76
C SER A 83 39.72 -59.23 -18.26
N ILE A 84 39.40 -60.42 -17.76
CA ILE A 84 40.40 -61.39 -17.29
C ILE A 84 41.21 -61.96 -18.46
N ILE A 85 40.56 -62.21 -19.60
CA ILE A 85 41.21 -62.66 -20.85
C ILE A 85 42.17 -61.58 -21.36
N ASN A 86 41.71 -60.33 -21.44
CA ASN A 86 42.52 -59.20 -21.90
C ASN A 86 43.70 -58.90 -20.96
N ALA A 87 43.54 -59.10 -19.65
CA ALA A 87 44.60 -58.87 -18.68
C ALA A 87 45.69 -59.97 -18.68
N ASN A 88 45.34 -61.22 -19.00
CA ASN A 88 46.29 -62.34 -19.06
C ASN A 88 46.75 -62.67 -20.49
N THR A 89 47.41 -61.71 -21.14
CA THR A 89 47.93 -61.89 -22.51
C THR A 89 48.96 -63.03 -22.63
N ALA A 90 49.63 -63.41 -21.54
CA ALA A 90 50.57 -64.51 -21.50
C ALA A 90 49.88 -65.89 -21.43
N LYS A 91 48.56 -65.94 -21.19
CA LYS A 91 47.77 -67.16 -21.01
C LYS A 91 48.37 -68.10 -19.96
N LYS A 92 48.88 -67.53 -18.86
CA LYS A 92 49.57 -68.27 -17.81
C LYS A 92 49.12 -67.86 -16.42
N ILE A 93 49.08 -68.84 -15.51
CA ILE A 93 48.87 -68.63 -14.08
C ILE A 93 50.15 -69.05 -13.37
N VAL A 94 50.94 -68.10 -12.89
CA VAL A 94 52.26 -68.37 -12.31
C VAL A 94 52.14 -68.43 -10.79
N LEU A 95 52.53 -69.55 -10.20
CA LEU A 95 52.58 -69.70 -8.75
C LEU A 95 53.91 -69.17 -8.20
N MET A 96 53.82 -68.33 -7.17
CA MET A 96 55.01 -67.77 -6.53
C MET A 96 54.88 -67.72 -5.01
N VAL A 97 55.97 -67.99 -4.31
CA VAL A 97 56.03 -67.82 -2.85
C VAL A 97 56.13 -66.34 -2.53
N TYR A 98 55.21 -65.83 -1.69
CA TYR A 98 55.24 -64.43 -1.25
C TYR A 98 56.17 -64.26 -0.06
N GLU A 99 57.27 -63.54 -0.26
CA GLU A 99 58.33 -63.39 0.74
C GLU A 99 58.18 -62.14 1.61
N ASP A 100 57.17 -61.30 1.38
CA ASP A 100 56.95 -60.10 2.19
C ASP A 100 56.46 -60.50 3.60
N PRO A 101 57.26 -60.26 4.66
CA PRO A 101 56.89 -60.60 6.03
C PRO A 101 55.71 -59.78 6.58
N LYS A 102 55.33 -58.68 5.92
CA LYS A 102 54.18 -57.85 6.30
C LYS A 102 52.84 -58.37 5.78
N ASN A 103 52.84 -59.36 4.89
CA ASN A 103 51.59 -59.90 4.34
C ASN A 103 50.85 -60.75 5.36
N SER A 104 49.58 -60.46 5.59
CA SER A 104 48.70 -61.29 6.42
C SER A 104 48.01 -62.40 5.63
N ALA A 105 47.78 -62.24 4.32
CA ALA A 105 47.03 -63.19 3.49
C ALA A 105 47.80 -64.49 3.20
N TYR A 106 47.11 -65.64 3.18
CA TYR A 106 47.71 -66.93 2.80
C TYR A 106 47.83 -67.10 1.29
N TRP A 107 46.84 -66.61 0.54
CA TRP A 107 46.75 -66.65 -0.91
C TRP A 107 46.34 -65.27 -1.45
N LYS A 108 46.96 -64.82 -2.54
CA LYS A 108 46.66 -63.53 -3.16
C LYS A 108 46.86 -63.60 -4.68
N TYR A 109 45.88 -63.16 -5.45
CA TYR A 109 46.05 -62.97 -6.88
C TYR A 109 46.56 -61.56 -7.20
N GLU A 110 47.41 -61.45 -8.23
CA GLU A 110 47.77 -60.17 -8.83
C GLU A 110 48.05 -60.34 -10.33
N PHE A 111 47.74 -59.31 -11.13
CA PHE A 111 48.16 -59.25 -12.52
C PHE A 111 49.47 -58.50 -12.64
N LYS A 112 50.47 -59.10 -13.30
CA LYS A 112 51.76 -58.46 -13.53
C LYS A 112 52.36 -58.97 -14.83
N ASN A 113 52.93 -58.08 -15.64
CA ASN A 113 53.60 -58.44 -16.91
C ASN A 113 52.73 -59.29 -17.86
N GLY A 114 51.41 -59.06 -17.88
CA GLY A 114 50.49 -59.81 -18.74
C GLY A 114 50.18 -61.24 -18.30
N GLN A 115 50.58 -61.65 -17.08
CA GLN A 115 50.25 -62.95 -16.50
C GLN A 115 49.47 -62.81 -15.18
N LEU A 116 48.67 -63.82 -14.85
CA LEU A 116 48.01 -63.93 -13.55
C LEU A 116 48.95 -64.62 -12.57
N ASN A 117 49.34 -63.94 -11.50
CA ASN A 117 50.17 -64.53 -10.45
C ASN A 117 49.30 -64.96 -9.28
N LEU A 118 49.54 -66.17 -8.77
CA LEU A 118 49.00 -66.61 -7.49
C LEU A 118 50.14 -66.68 -6.46
N LEU A 119 50.14 -65.69 -5.58
CA LEU A 119 51.09 -65.54 -4.50
C LEU A 119 50.63 -66.34 -3.28
N PHE A 120 51.53 -67.12 -2.66
CA PHE A 120 51.18 -67.94 -1.50
C PHE A 120 52.24 -67.91 -0.39
N LYS A 121 51.82 -68.11 0.86
CA LYS A 121 52.75 -68.27 2.00
C LYS A 121 53.35 -69.67 2.04
N LYS A 122 54.63 -69.79 2.41
CA LYS A 122 55.40 -71.05 2.44
C LYS A 122 54.73 -72.27 3.11
N GLY A 123 53.83 -72.04 4.06
CA GLY A 123 53.11 -73.10 4.77
C GLY A 123 51.85 -73.62 4.05
N CYS A 124 51.46 -73.01 2.93
CA CYS A 124 50.29 -73.40 2.11
C CYS A 124 48.99 -73.64 2.90
N ASN A 125 48.80 -72.96 4.04
CA ASN A 125 47.58 -73.08 4.83
C ASN A 125 46.38 -72.47 4.10
N ASN A 126 45.16 -72.88 4.45
CA ASN A 126 43.91 -72.34 3.91
C ASN A 126 43.83 -72.31 2.38
N ILE A 127 44.22 -73.40 1.69
CA ILE A 127 44.20 -73.53 0.22
C ILE A 127 42.85 -73.12 -0.41
N THR A 128 41.75 -73.30 0.32
CA THR A 128 40.40 -72.91 -0.11
C THR A 128 40.22 -71.41 -0.32
N GLU A 129 41.04 -70.55 0.29
CA GLU A 129 41.03 -69.09 0.04
C GLU A 129 41.35 -68.76 -1.42
N ALA A 130 42.15 -69.58 -2.10
CA ALA A 130 42.46 -69.40 -3.52
C ALA A 130 41.22 -69.55 -4.43
N ALA A 131 40.15 -70.21 -3.98
CA ALA A 131 38.89 -70.32 -4.73
C ALA A 131 37.93 -69.14 -4.53
N ASN A 132 37.94 -68.55 -3.34
CA ASN A 132 36.96 -67.53 -2.94
C ASN A 132 37.45 -66.09 -3.20
N PHE A 133 38.59 -65.93 -3.86
CA PHE A 133 39.14 -64.62 -4.17
C PHE A 133 38.30 -63.92 -5.23
N GLU A 134 38.04 -62.63 -5.02
CA GLU A 134 37.29 -61.79 -5.95
C GLU A 134 38.23 -61.26 -7.06
N LEU A 135 38.46 -62.06 -8.10
CA LEU A 135 39.42 -61.74 -9.17
C LEU A 135 39.16 -60.37 -9.81
N TYR A 136 37.91 -59.97 -9.95
CA TYR A 136 37.54 -58.67 -10.54
C TYR A 136 38.12 -57.46 -9.79
N LYS A 137 38.57 -57.61 -8.52
CA LYS A 137 39.22 -56.55 -7.74
C LYS A 137 40.68 -56.28 -8.13
N VAL A 138 41.33 -57.23 -8.77
CA VAL A 138 42.76 -57.14 -9.14
C VAL A 138 43.00 -57.08 -10.65
N ILE A 139 41.96 -57.30 -11.47
CA ILE A 139 42.04 -57.15 -12.91
C ILE A 139 42.28 -55.67 -13.26
N PRO A 140 43.34 -55.35 -14.02
CA PRO A 140 43.55 -54.00 -14.55
C PRO A 140 42.35 -53.57 -15.38
N SER A 141 41.86 -52.36 -15.16
CA SER A 141 40.76 -51.78 -15.95
C SER A 141 41.26 -50.58 -16.73
N GLU A 142 40.75 -50.41 -17.95
CA GLU A 142 41.02 -49.22 -18.75
C GLU A 142 40.26 -48.00 -18.20
N GLY A 143 40.64 -46.77 -18.56
CA GLY A 143 39.91 -45.56 -18.17
C GLY A 143 39.94 -45.23 -16.66
N VAL A 144 38.96 -44.42 -16.22
CA VAL A 144 38.94 -43.84 -14.86
C VAL A 144 38.37 -44.82 -13.82
N TYR A 145 37.33 -45.58 -14.17
CA TYR A 145 36.66 -46.50 -13.26
C TYR A 145 37.38 -47.85 -13.14
N THR A 146 37.52 -48.35 -11.91
CA THR A 146 37.93 -49.74 -11.68
C THR A 146 36.87 -50.72 -12.18
N LEU A 147 37.26 -51.97 -12.46
CA LEU A 147 36.33 -53.01 -12.88
C LEU A 147 35.16 -53.24 -11.89
N PRO A 148 35.38 -53.30 -10.56
CA PRO A 148 34.28 -53.32 -9.59
C PRO A 148 33.26 -52.19 -9.77
N THR A 149 33.74 -50.97 -10.04
CA THR A 149 32.88 -49.81 -10.26
C THR A 149 32.08 -49.93 -11.56
N ARG A 150 32.70 -50.40 -12.65
CA ARG A 150 32.01 -50.65 -13.93
C ARG A 150 30.89 -51.69 -13.77
N LEU A 151 31.15 -52.77 -13.03
CA LEU A 151 30.14 -53.78 -12.69
C LEU A 151 29.01 -53.17 -11.84
N SER A 152 29.36 -52.34 -10.85
CA SER A 152 28.39 -51.62 -10.02
C SER A 152 27.46 -50.72 -10.83
N LEU A 153 28.00 -50.01 -11.83
CA LEU A 153 27.23 -49.20 -12.77
C LEU A 153 26.31 -50.07 -13.63
N LYS A 154 26.84 -51.12 -14.28
CA LYS A 154 26.05 -52.06 -15.09
C LYS A 154 24.90 -52.70 -14.30
N ASN A 155 25.18 -53.17 -13.09
CA ASN A 155 24.19 -53.83 -12.24
C ASN A 155 23.07 -52.88 -11.76
N ASN A 156 23.27 -51.57 -11.86
CA ASN A 156 22.26 -50.56 -11.55
C ASN A 156 21.68 -49.85 -12.78
N GLN A 157 22.02 -50.31 -14.00
CA GLN A 157 21.53 -49.68 -15.23
C GLN A 157 20.01 -49.60 -15.29
N GLU A 158 19.31 -50.68 -14.93
CA GLU A 158 17.84 -50.70 -14.90
C GLU A 158 17.26 -49.64 -13.94
N LYS A 159 17.92 -49.39 -12.79
CA LYS A 159 17.48 -48.35 -11.85
C LYS A 159 17.73 -46.95 -12.40
N PHE A 160 18.83 -46.76 -13.13
CA PHE A 160 19.09 -45.49 -13.81
C PHE A 160 18.04 -45.22 -14.87
N ASP A 161 17.77 -46.20 -15.74
CA ASP A 161 16.77 -46.10 -16.80
C ASP A 161 15.38 -45.81 -16.24
N LEU A 162 14.97 -46.52 -15.17
CA LEU A 162 13.68 -46.30 -14.51
C LEU A 162 13.56 -44.87 -13.95
N ALA A 163 14.62 -44.35 -13.34
CA ALA A 163 14.61 -43.00 -12.79
C ALA A 163 14.63 -41.92 -13.89
N PHE A 164 15.39 -42.11 -14.97
CA PHE A 164 15.37 -41.22 -16.13
C PHE A 164 14.03 -41.23 -16.84
N GLU A 165 13.38 -42.38 -17.00
CA GLU A 165 12.03 -42.47 -17.57
C GLU A 165 10.99 -41.76 -16.70
N ARG A 166 11.15 -41.77 -15.36
CA ARG A 166 10.32 -40.94 -14.47
C ARG A 166 10.54 -39.45 -14.73
N ILE A 167 11.78 -38.99 -14.82
CA ILE A 167 12.08 -37.58 -15.13
C ILE A 167 11.52 -37.21 -16.51
N LYS A 168 11.68 -38.06 -17.52
CA LYS A 168 11.13 -37.89 -18.86
C LYS A 168 9.62 -37.83 -18.89
N SER A 169 8.93 -38.64 -18.09
CA SER A 169 7.47 -38.62 -18.03
C SER A 169 6.92 -37.27 -17.57
N VAL A 170 7.68 -36.54 -16.74
CA VAL A 170 7.33 -35.20 -16.24
C VAL A 170 7.79 -34.11 -17.22
N THR A 171 9.07 -34.14 -17.61
CA THR A 171 9.72 -33.10 -18.41
C THR A 171 9.46 -33.19 -19.91
N LYS A 172 8.98 -34.36 -20.37
CA LYS A 172 8.76 -34.72 -21.78
C LYS A 172 10.03 -34.68 -22.64
N ARG A 173 11.20 -34.90 -22.03
CA ARG A 173 12.53 -34.96 -22.68
C ARG A 173 13.34 -36.14 -22.14
N ASP A 174 14.26 -36.67 -22.95
CA ASP A 174 15.22 -37.68 -22.50
C ASP A 174 16.26 -37.09 -21.54
N TRP A 175 16.70 -37.91 -20.57
CA TRP A 175 17.68 -37.51 -19.57
C TRP A 175 18.86 -38.47 -19.50
N SER A 176 20.03 -37.94 -19.18
CA SER A 176 21.27 -38.70 -18.98
C SER A 176 22.18 -38.06 -17.94
N PHE A 177 23.19 -38.79 -17.50
CA PHE A 177 24.29 -38.21 -16.76
C PHE A 177 25.26 -37.48 -17.70
N ASP A 178 25.90 -36.43 -17.19
CA ASP A 178 27.14 -35.95 -17.79
C ASP A 178 28.29 -36.88 -17.36
N GLU A 179 28.72 -37.78 -18.25
CA GLU A 179 29.75 -38.79 -17.98
C GLU A 179 31.07 -38.19 -17.49
N ALA A 180 31.47 -37.03 -18.03
CA ALA A 180 32.69 -36.35 -17.60
C ALA A 180 32.61 -35.91 -16.13
N SER A 181 31.43 -35.43 -15.69
CA SER A 181 31.19 -35.08 -14.29
C SER A 181 31.24 -36.30 -13.36
N MET A 182 30.72 -37.44 -13.82
CA MET A 182 30.72 -38.69 -13.06
C MET A 182 32.15 -39.22 -12.85
N GLU A 183 32.99 -39.20 -13.89
CA GLU A 183 34.41 -39.60 -13.79
C GLU A 183 35.20 -38.67 -12.87
N GLN A 184 34.94 -37.35 -12.94
CA GLN A 184 35.56 -36.37 -12.06
C GLN A 184 35.19 -36.61 -10.59
N VAL A 185 33.92 -36.91 -10.33
CA VAL A 185 33.42 -37.17 -8.99
C VAL A 185 33.95 -38.48 -8.43
N TYR A 186 34.08 -39.52 -9.24
CA TYR A 186 34.70 -40.78 -8.81
C TYR A 186 36.09 -40.61 -8.20
N SER A 187 36.88 -39.74 -8.83
CA SER A 187 38.26 -39.47 -8.41
C SER A 187 38.35 -38.63 -7.13
N THR A 188 37.32 -37.84 -6.83
CA THR A 188 37.40 -36.78 -5.80
C THR A 188 36.42 -36.94 -4.65
N GLY A 189 35.25 -37.55 -4.87
CA GLY A 189 34.12 -37.60 -3.91
C GLY A 189 34.07 -38.85 -3.03
N PHE A 190 35.03 -39.77 -3.19
CA PHE A 190 35.07 -41.06 -2.51
C PHE A 190 36.42 -41.25 -1.82
N GLU A 191 36.40 -41.58 -0.52
CA GLU A 191 37.60 -41.63 0.33
C GLU A 191 38.21 -43.04 0.40
N THR A 192 37.41 -44.08 0.14
CA THR A 192 37.84 -45.48 0.23
C THR A 192 37.47 -46.27 -1.02
N ASP A 193 38.25 -47.30 -1.34
CA ASP A 193 37.98 -48.17 -2.47
C ASP A 193 36.62 -48.88 -2.34
N ASN A 194 36.23 -49.29 -1.13
CA ASN A 194 34.91 -49.87 -0.90
C ASN A 194 33.77 -48.92 -1.29
N GLN A 195 33.89 -47.60 -1.01
CA GLN A 195 32.85 -46.66 -1.45
C GLN A 195 32.85 -46.49 -2.98
N ARG A 196 34.03 -46.54 -3.63
CA ARG A 196 34.15 -46.53 -5.10
C ARG A 196 33.54 -47.78 -5.75
N GLU A 197 33.63 -48.95 -5.12
CA GLU A 197 32.95 -50.17 -5.57
C GLU A 197 31.41 -49.99 -5.51
N GLN A 198 30.91 -49.19 -4.57
CA GLN A 198 29.48 -48.90 -4.40
C GLN A 198 28.98 -47.70 -5.22
N PHE A 199 29.77 -47.21 -6.17
CA PHE A 199 29.46 -45.99 -6.93
C PHE A 199 28.12 -46.08 -7.68
N GLY A 200 27.86 -47.16 -8.43
CA GLY A 200 26.59 -47.32 -9.15
C GLY A 200 25.38 -47.40 -8.22
N ASN A 201 25.49 -48.14 -7.12
CA ASN A 201 24.46 -48.19 -6.07
C ASN A 201 24.16 -46.79 -5.51
N THR A 202 25.20 -46.03 -5.16
CA THR A 202 25.09 -44.68 -4.60
C THR A 202 24.39 -43.72 -5.55
N PHE A 203 24.84 -43.65 -6.80
CA PHE A 203 24.26 -42.74 -7.78
C PHE A 203 22.86 -43.14 -8.22
N SER A 204 22.50 -44.43 -8.18
CA SER A 204 21.13 -44.86 -8.47
C SER A 204 20.15 -44.33 -7.41
N GLN A 205 20.55 -44.31 -6.14
CA GLN A 205 19.76 -43.74 -5.05
C GLN A 205 19.65 -42.22 -5.15
N ILE A 206 20.75 -41.53 -5.49
CA ILE A 206 20.75 -40.09 -5.69
C ILE A 206 19.82 -39.71 -6.84
N LEU A 207 19.92 -40.40 -7.99
CA LEU A 207 19.07 -40.16 -9.14
C LEU A 207 17.59 -40.42 -8.84
N ASP A 208 17.25 -41.50 -8.13
CA ASP A 208 15.86 -41.75 -7.72
C ASP A 208 15.30 -40.62 -6.85
N ASN A 209 16.10 -40.08 -5.92
CA ASN A 209 15.71 -38.92 -5.11
C ASN A 209 15.55 -37.64 -5.95
N ILE A 210 16.45 -37.39 -6.91
CA ILE A 210 16.33 -36.28 -7.87
C ILE A 210 15.03 -36.43 -8.67
N ALA A 211 14.74 -37.63 -9.20
CA ALA A 211 13.54 -37.90 -9.97
C ALA A 211 12.27 -37.67 -9.15
N LYS A 212 12.23 -38.14 -7.89
CA LYS A 212 11.12 -37.87 -6.95
C LYS A 212 10.90 -36.37 -6.72
N ASN A 213 11.97 -35.58 -6.61
CA ASN A 213 11.85 -34.15 -6.38
C ASN A 213 11.28 -33.43 -7.60
N ILE A 214 11.81 -33.72 -8.79
CA ILE A 214 11.31 -33.17 -10.07
C ILE A 214 9.83 -33.52 -10.25
N GLU A 215 9.45 -34.78 -10.03
CA GLU A 215 8.05 -35.24 -10.11
C GLU A 215 7.13 -34.52 -9.11
N ASN A 216 7.61 -34.23 -7.91
CA ASN A 216 6.81 -33.56 -6.89
C ASN A 216 6.64 -32.05 -7.15
N ARG A 217 7.69 -31.37 -7.61
CA ARG A 217 7.70 -29.90 -7.72
C ARG A 217 7.28 -29.39 -9.10
N CYS A 218 7.51 -30.14 -10.17
CA CYS A 218 7.09 -29.77 -11.53
C CYS A 218 5.63 -30.18 -11.84
N LYS A 219 4.74 -30.19 -10.83
CA LYS A 219 3.31 -30.44 -11.02
C LYS A 219 2.54 -29.22 -11.55
N ASP A 220 3.04 -28.02 -11.26
CA ASP A 220 2.50 -26.78 -11.83
C ASP A 220 3.24 -26.42 -13.11
N ASP A 221 2.48 -26.06 -14.14
CA ASP A 221 2.99 -25.79 -15.50
C ASP A 221 4.07 -24.70 -15.52
N MET A 222 3.96 -23.66 -14.68
CA MET A 222 4.95 -22.57 -14.66
C MET A 222 6.28 -23.02 -14.06
N THR A 223 6.24 -23.94 -13.08
CA THR A 223 7.47 -24.55 -12.53
C THR A 223 8.09 -25.49 -13.56
N LEU A 224 7.28 -26.29 -14.24
CA LEU A 224 7.73 -27.23 -15.28
C LEU A 224 8.36 -26.49 -16.47
N GLU A 225 7.71 -25.44 -16.97
CA GLU A 225 8.21 -24.60 -18.07
C GLU A 225 9.56 -23.97 -17.70
N SER A 226 9.61 -23.29 -16.55
CA SER A 226 10.86 -22.67 -16.07
C SER A 226 11.98 -23.69 -15.88
N PHE A 227 11.66 -24.90 -15.42
CA PHE A 227 12.63 -25.98 -15.24
C PHE A 227 13.17 -26.48 -16.59
N ASN A 228 12.27 -26.71 -17.56
CA ASN A 228 12.63 -27.18 -18.89
C ASN A 228 13.49 -26.18 -19.68
N ASP A 229 13.26 -24.88 -19.48
CA ASP A 229 14.02 -23.80 -20.11
C ASP A 229 15.48 -23.78 -19.66
N VAL A 230 15.71 -23.93 -18.35
CA VAL A 230 17.07 -23.88 -17.78
C VAL A 230 17.80 -25.21 -17.82
N THR A 231 17.08 -26.30 -18.14
CA THR A 231 17.62 -27.66 -18.31
C THR A 231 17.48 -28.16 -19.77
N ALA A 232 17.70 -27.26 -20.72
CA ALA A 232 17.55 -27.49 -22.16
C ALA A 232 18.21 -28.78 -22.69
N ASN A 233 19.32 -29.23 -22.09
CA ASN A 233 20.06 -30.40 -22.56
C ASN A 233 19.56 -31.73 -21.98
N GLY A 234 18.73 -31.72 -20.93
CA GLY A 234 18.30 -32.93 -20.24
C GLY A 234 19.47 -33.69 -19.58
N ARG A 235 20.48 -33.01 -19.06
CA ARG A 235 21.63 -33.67 -18.42
C ARG A 235 21.75 -33.33 -16.94
N ILE A 236 22.16 -34.32 -16.16
CA ILE A 236 22.49 -34.16 -14.74
C ILE A 236 24.00 -34.25 -14.58
N SER A 237 24.61 -33.16 -14.11
CA SER A 237 26.05 -33.06 -13.84
C SER A 237 26.30 -33.07 -12.34
N PHE A 238 27.27 -33.85 -11.88
CA PHE A 238 27.65 -33.89 -10.47
C PHE A 238 28.95 -33.15 -10.20
N ARG A 239 29.01 -32.43 -9.08
CA ARG A 239 30.23 -31.72 -8.66
C ARG A 239 30.52 -31.97 -7.19
N HIS A 240 31.68 -32.55 -6.91
CA HIS A 240 32.18 -32.62 -5.54
C HIS A 240 32.82 -31.27 -5.14
N ASN A 241 32.26 -30.63 -4.12
CA ASN A 241 32.73 -29.36 -3.58
C ASN A 241 32.91 -29.45 -2.05
N PRO A 242 34.07 -29.93 -1.57
CA PRO A 242 34.31 -30.13 -0.13
C PRO A 242 34.33 -28.82 0.67
N LYS A 243 34.48 -27.66 0.00
CA LYS A 243 34.46 -26.33 0.61
C LYS A 243 33.06 -25.70 0.65
N GLN A 244 32.02 -26.41 0.22
CA GLN A 244 30.64 -25.94 0.29
C GLN A 244 30.25 -25.62 1.75
N THR A 245 29.75 -24.41 1.96
CA THR A 245 29.37 -23.90 3.29
C THR A 245 27.89 -24.10 3.61
N THR A 246 27.06 -24.35 2.60
CA THR A 246 25.60 -24.46 2.70
C THR A 246 25.13 -25.89 2.41
N GLY A 247 24.73 -26.63 3.45
CA GLY A 247 24.15 -27.97 3.31
C GLY A 247 25.08 -29.02 2.72
N TYR A 248 24.61 -30.28 2.65
CA TYR A 248 25.33 -31.38 2.02
C TYR A 248 25.16 -31.42 0.51
N TRP A 249 23.98 -30.99 0.03
CA TRP A 249 23.57 -30.99 -1.37
C TRP A 249 23.15 -29.59 -1.79
N ALA A 250 23.49 -29.20 -3.00
CA ALA A 250 23.06 -27.94 -3.61
C ALA A 250 22.68 -28.19 -5.07
N TRP A 251 21.52 -27.70 -5.45
CA TRP A 251 21.08 -27.70 -6.85
C TRP A 251 21.40 -26.34 -7.47
N SER A 252 21.84 -26.37 -8.72
CA SER A 252 22.06 -25.19 -9.52
C SER A 252 21.84 -25.50 -11.00
N PHE A 253 21.64 -24.47 -11.81
CA PHE A 253 21.33 -24.61 -13.22
C PHE A 253 22.33 -23.80 -14.02
N SER A 254 23.04 -24.43 -14.95
CA SER A 254 24.05 -23.76 -15.75
C SER A 254 24.23 -24.46 -17.09
N ASN A 255 24.41 -23.66 -18.14
CA ASN A 255 24.66 -24.15 -19.50
C ASN A 255 23.62 -25.15 -20.02
N GLY A 256 22.37 -25.10 -19.53
CA GLY A 256 21.30 -26.02 -19.93
C GLY A 256 21.30 -27.35 -19.18
N ASP A 257 22.14 -27.53 -18.15
CA ASP A 257 22.25 -28.74 -17.34
C ASP A 257 21.75 -28.50 -15.89
N LEU A 258 21.24 -29.56 -15.26
CA LEU A 258 21.02 -29.62 -13.81
C LEU A 258 22.33 -30.00 -13.13
N ILE A 259 22.86 -29.11 -12.29
CA ILE A 259 24.10 -29.35 -11.54
C ILE A 259 23.76 -29.70 -10.09
N ILE A 260 24.17 -30.88 -9.67
CA ILE A 260 24.06 -31.38 -8.30
C ILE A 260 25.44 -31.33 -7.66
N SER A 261 25.66 -30.31 -6.83
CA SER A 261 26.89 -30.14 -6.06
C SER A 261 26.74 -30.76 -4.67
N PHE A 262 27.80 -31.40 -4.17
CA PHE A 262 27.77 -31.97 -2.83
C PHE A 262 29.10 -31.82 -2.08
N LYS A 263 29.00 -31.69 -0.75
CA LYS A 263 30.17 -31.59 0.14
C LYS A 263 30.79 -32.95 0.44
N SER A 264 29.93 -33.94 0.68
CA SER A 264 30.26 -35.33 0.98
C SER A 264 29.05 -36.20 0.69
N ILE A 265 29.26 -37.47 0.36
CA ILE A 265 28.16 -38.41 0.05
C ILE A 265 27.53 -38.88 1.36
N CYS A 266 26.54 -38.13 1.83
CA CYS A 266 25.72 -38.47 2.99
C CYS A 266 24.33 -37.85 2.84
N ASN A 267 23.34 -38.35 3.57
CA ASN A 267 21.96 -37.87 3.53
C ASN A 267 21.41 -37.74 2.09
N VAL A 268 21.63 -38.76 1.26
CA VAL A 268 21.24 -38.75 -0.16
C VAL A 268 19.75 -38.44 -0.38
N SER A 269 18.91 -38.77 0.61
CA SER A 269 17.48 -38.47 0.66
C SER A 269 17.15 -36.98 0.64
N ASP A 270 18.07 -36.09 1.05
CA ASP A 270 17.86 -34.64 1.05
C ASP A 270 17.60 -34.11 -0.38
N ASN A 271 18.10 -34.82 -1.41
CA ASN A 271 17.81 -34.48 -2.79
C ASN A 271 16.32 -34.62 -3.15
N ALA A 272 15.56 -35.46 -2.44
CA ALA A 272 14.13 -35.66 -2.70
C ALA A 272 13.27 -34.48 -2.24
N SER A 273 13.75 -33.69 -1.28
CA SER A 273 13.01 -32.58 -0.66
C SER A 273 13.61 -31.20 -0.92
N PHE A 274 14.81 -31.13 -1.50
CA PHE A 274 15.51 -29.88 -1.82
C PHE A 274 14.59 -28.89 -2.56
N ASP A 275 14.55 -27.64 -2.10
CA ASP A 275 13.67 -26.62 -2.65
C ASP A 275 14.29 -25.90 -3.85
N PHE A 276 14.35 -26.60 -4.99
CA PHE A 276 14.99 -26.05 -6.18
C PHE A 276 14.22 -24.84 -6.78
N ILE A 277 12.96 -24.62 -6.41
CA ILE A 277 12.18 -23.44 -6.84
C ILE A 277 12.88 -22.14 -6.42
N LYS A 278 13.54 -22.14 -5.26
CA LYS A 278 14.27 -20.96 -4.73
C LYS A 278 15.52 -20.61 -5.53
N VAL A 279 16.08 -21.57 -6.26
CA VAL A 279 17.33 -21.41 -7.04
C VAL A 279 17.09 -21.55 -8.54
N LEU A 280 15.84 -21.71 -8.97
CA LEU A 280 15.48 -21.83 -10.37
C LEU A 280 15.54 -20.43 -11.03
N PRO A 281 16.37 -20.24 -12.06
CA PRO A 281 16.42 -18.99 -12.79
C PRO A 281 15.11 -18.76 -13.54
N VAL A 282 14.56 -17.54 -13.46
CA VAL A 282 13.44 -17.08 -14.29
C VAL A 282 13.74 -15.67 -14.81
N PRO A 283 13.22 -15.28 -15.98
CA PRO A 283 13.41 -13.92 -16.49
C PRO A 283 12.77 -12.87 -15.58
N GLY A 284 13.15 -11.59 -15.72
CA GLY A 284 12.55 -10.49 -14.97
C GLY A 284 13.00 -10.42 -13.50
N VAL A 285 12.29 -9.60 -12.70
CA VAL A 285 12.69 -9.29 -11.31
C VAL A 285 12.11 -10.24 -10.27
N PHE A 286 10.94 -10.83 -10.52
CA PHE A 286 10.28 -11.75 -9.58
C PHE A 286 10.90 -13.14 -9.62
N SER A 287 11.23 -13.68 -8.45
CA SER A 287 11.56 -15.11 -8.32
C SER A 287 10.36 -16.00 -8.71
N LEU A 288 10.62 -17.26 -9.05
CA LEU A 288 9.55 -18.22 -9.35
C LEU A 288 8.57 -18.38 -8.17
N GLY A 289 9.09 -18.44 -6.95
CA GLY A 289 8.26 -18.49 -5.73
C GLY A 289 7.31 -17.30 -5.62
N ALA A 290 7.78 -16.08 -5.92
CA ALA A 290 6.95 -14.88 -5.94
C ALA A 290 5.85 -14.95 -7.01
N ARG A 291 6.19 -15.42 -8.23
CA ARG A 291 5.23 -15.61 -9.33
C ARG A 291 4.13 -16.61 -8.97
N LEU A 292 4.51 -17.76 -8.39
CA LEU A 292 3.55 -18.76 -7.90
C LEU A 292 2.64 -18.16 -6.82
N ASN A 293 3.20 -17.40 -5.89
CA ASN A 293 2.43 -16.76 -4.84
C ASN A 293 1.43 -15.72 -5.39
N MET A 294 1.81 -14.95 -6.41
CA MET A 294 0.88 -14.05 -7.12
C MET A 294 -0.24 -14.83 -7.81
N LYS A 295 0.09 -15.88 -8.56
CA LYS A 295 -0.89 -16.75 -9.24
C LYS A 295 -1.90 -17.35 -8.27
N VAL A 296 -1.45 -17.88 -7.13
CA VAL A 296 -2.33 -18.46 -6.09
C VAL A 296 -3.24 -17.41 -5.44
N ASN A 297 -2.83 -16.14 -5.39
CA ASN A 297 -3.63 -15.07 -4.80
C ASN A 297 -4.40 -14.24 -5.84
N GLN A 298 -4.36 -14.57 -7.13
CA GLN A 298 -5.00 -13.79 -8.19
C GLN A 298 -6.50 -13.57 -7.93
N GLU A 299 -7.22 -14.59 -7.47
CA GLU A 299 -8.64 -14.47 -7.11
C GLU A 299 -8.89 -13.41 -6.00
N LYS A 300 -7.95 -13.23 -5.06
CA LYS A 300 -8.07 -12.17 -4.04
C LYS A 300 -7.87 -10.78 -4.63
N PHE A 301 -7.02 -10.64 -5.65
CA PHE A 301 -6.82 -9.38 -6.37
C PHE A 301 -8.10 -9.05 -7.14
N ASP A 302 -8.61 -10.03 -7.90
CA ASP A 302 -9.82 -9.89 -8.70
C ASP A 302 -11.03 -9.52 -7.81
N ASN A 303 -11.20 -10.19 -6.67
CA ASN A 303 -12.23 -9.85 -5.69
C ASN A 303 -12.10 -8.42 -5.14
N ALA A 304 -10.87 -7.92 -4.90
CA ALA A 304 -10.68 -6.55 -4.46
C ALA A 304 -11.05 -5.55 -5.57
N PHE A 305 -10.68 -5.83 -6.82
CA PHE A 305 -11.02 -4.96 -7.96
C PHE A 305 -12.51 -4.97 -8.29
N GLU A 306 -13.19 -6.12 -8.24
CA GLU A 306 -14.64 -6.20 -8.42
C GLU A 306 -15.39 -5.37 -7.37
N ARG A 307 -14.96 -5.41 -6.10
CA ARG A 307 -15.54 -4.56 -5.05
C ARG A 307 -15.35 -3.06 -5.30
N ILE A 308 -14.22 -2.66 -5.88
CA ILE A 308 -13.99 -1.26 -6.26
C ILE A 308 -14.85 -0.90 -7.48
N LYS A 309 -14.96 -1.80 -8.46
CA LYS A 309 -15.79 -1.65 -9.66
C LYS A 309 -17.27 -1.50 -9.32
N GLU A 310 -17.81 -2.28 -8.39
CA GLU A 310 -19.21 -2.17 -7.94
C GLU A 310 -19.57 -0.75 -7.44
N VAL A 311 -18.59 -0.04 -6.87
CA VAL A 311 -18.79 1.31 -6.31
C VAL A 311 -18.46 2.41 -7.33
N THR A 312 -17.41 2.20 -8.13
CA THR A 312 -16.88 3.23 -9.04
C THR A 312 -17.41 3.13 -10.47
N ASN A 313 -17.98 1.98 -10.84
CA ASN A 313 -18.37 1.61 -12.20
C ASN A 313 -17.21 1.69 -13.21
N MET A 314 -15.98 1.39 -12.76
CA MET A 314 -14.77 1.36 -13.58
C MET A 314 -14.06 0.02 -13.44
N ASP A 315 -13.38 -0.44 -14.49
CA ASP A 315 -12.61 -1.70 -14.46
C ASP A 315 -11.22 -1.47 -13.85
N TRP A 316 -11.08 -1.81 -12.56
CA TRP A 316 -9.84 -1.57 -11.83
C TRP A 316 -8.78 -2.63 -12.05
N SER A 317 -7.52 -2.19 -12.07
CA SER A 317 -6.35 -3.06 -12.07
C SER A 317 -5.19 -2.42 -11.31
N TYR A 318 -4.09 -3.15 -11.13
CA TYR A 318 -2.82 -2.57 -10.69
C TYR A 318 -1.82 -2.52 -11.85
N GLU A 319 -0.91 -1.55 -11.79
CA GLU A 319 0.20 -1.46 -12.75
C GLU A 319 1.29 -2.47 -12.41
N GLN A 320 1.45 -3.50 -13.25
CA GLN A 320 2.41 -4.58 -13.03
C GLN A 320 3.85 -4.06 -12.91
N GLU A 321 4.25 -3.12 -13.77
CA GLU A 321 5.58 -2.50 -13.74
C GLU A 321 5.87 -1.82 -12.39
N SER A 322 4.87 -1.24 -11.75
CA SER A 322 5.02 -0.63 -10.43
C SER A 322 5.34 -1.66 -9.35
N LEU A 323 4.74 -2.86 -9.43
CA LEU A 323 5.02 -3.96 -8.52
C LEU A 323 6.43 -4.54 -8.75
N GLU A 324 6.86 -4.61 -10.01
CA GLU A 324 8.21 -5.00 -10.40
C GLU A 324 9.26 -4.02 -9.86
N GLN A 325 8.99 -2.72 -9.89
CA GLN A 325 9.89 -1.68 -9.38
C GLN A 325 10.04 -1.73 -7.85
N VAL A 326 8.97 -2.06 -7.11
CA VAL A 326 9.04 -2.13 -5.65
C VAL A 326 9.61 -3.46 -5.14
N TYR A 327 9.50 -4.54 -5.91
CA TYR A 327 9.92 -5.89 -5.50
C TYR A 327 11.37 -5.97 -4.99
N PRO A 328 12.39 -5.39 -5.66
CA PRO A 328 13.77 -5.42 -5.17
C PRO A 328 13.96 -4.73 -3.81
N SER A 329 13.07 -3.78 -3.47
CA SER A 329 13.11 -3.04 -2.21
C SER A 329 12.44 -3.76 -1.04
N LEU A 330 11.77 -4.90 -1.29
CA LEU A 330 11.11 -5.67 -0.24
C LEU A 330 12.12 -6.44 0.61
N GLU A 331 11.79 -6.63 1.89
CA GLU A 331 12.54 -7.53 2.77
C GLU A 331 12.51 -8.97 2.23
N GLU A 332 13.58 -9.74 2.43
CA GLU A 332 13.69 -11.13 1.91
C GLU A 332 12.52 -12.03 2.32
N ARG A 333 12.06 -11.91 3.57
CA ARG A 333 10.88 -12.66 4.08
C ARG A 333 9.57 -12.35 3.35
N ASN A 334 9.49 -11.20 2.69
CA ASN A 334 8.30 -10.72 1.98
C ASN A 334 8.36 -11.02 0.48
N LYS A 335 9.55 -11.20 -0.09
CA LYS A 335 9.74 -11.45 -1.53
C LYS A 335 9.02 -12.70 -2.03
N GLU A 336 9.00 -13.79 -1.25
CA GLU A 336 8.28 -15.01 -1.63
C GLU A 336 6.76 -14.91 -1.36
N ARG A 337 6.30 -13.89 -0.61
CA ARG A 337 4.91 -13.67 -0.19
C ARG A 337 4.25 -12.47 -0.86
N VAL A 338 4.80 -11.99 -1.99
CA VAL A 338 4.35 -10.74 -2.61
C VAL A 338 2.87 -10.76 -3.00
N GLY A 339 2.36 -11.87 -3.53
CA GLY A 339 0.94 -12.02 -3.84
C GLY A 339 0.04 -11.92 -2.61
N ASP A 340 0.37 -12.65 -1.54
CA ASP A 340 -0.39 -12.60 -0.28
C ASP A 340 -0.40 -11.20 0.35
N LEU A 341 0.75 -10.53 0.38
CA LEU A 341 0.89 -9.18 0.94
C LEU A 341 0.09 -8.14 0.14
N PHE A 342 0.23 -8.13 -1.18
CA PHE A 342 -0.47 -7.15 -2.02
C PHE A 342 -1.96 -7.45 -2.16
N ALA A 343 -2.39 -8.71 -2.06
CA ALA A 343 -3.81 -9.05 -1.91
C ALA A 343 -4.40 -8.41 -0.63
N GLU A 344 -3.69 -8.47 0.49
CA GLU A 344 -4.15 -7.85 1.74
C GLU A 344 -4.19 -6.33 1.65
N ILE A 345 -3.18 -5.70 1.04
CA ILE A 345 -3.15 -4.25 0.79
C ILE A 345 -4.34 -3.83 -0.09
N LEU A 346 -4.56 -4.53 -1.20
CA LEU A 346 -5.67 -4.28 -2.13
C LEU A 346 -7.03 -4.45 -1.44
N LYS A 347 -7.19 -5.46 -0.59
CA LYS A 347 -8.40 -5.63 0.22
C LYS A 347 -8.69 -4.39 1.06
N TYR A 348 -7.68 -3.85 1.76
CA TYR A 348 -7.88 -2.67 2.60
C TYR A 348 -8.07 -1.38 1.81
N ILE A 349 -7.44 -1.26 0.63
CA ILE A 349 -7.73 -0.17 -0.31
C ILE A 349 -9.20 -0.24 -0.74
N ALA A 350 -9.68 -1.43 -1.14
CA ALA A 350 -11.07 -1.65 -1.52
C ALA A 350 -12.03 -1.34 -0.36
N ASP A 351 -11.74 -1.78 0.87
CA ASP A 351 -12.53 -1.46 2.06
C ASP A 351 -12.71 0.06 2.24
N ASN A 352 -11.64 0.84 2.08
CA ASN A 352 -11.68 2.29 2.23
C ASN A 352 -12.48 2.97 1.11
N ILE A 353 -12.25 2.58 -0.14
CA ILE A 353 -12.97 3.12 -1.30
C ILE A 353 -14.46 2.82 -1.17
N THR A 354 -14.84 1.57 -0.89
CA THR A 354 -16.25 1.17 -0.69
C THR A 354 -16.89 1.91 0.48
N LYS A 355 -16.14 2.22 1.54
CA LYS A 355 -16.65 2.96 2.70
C LYS A 355 -16.90 4.44 2.37
N ARG A 356 -15.96 5.11 1.69
CA ARG A 356 -15.95 6.57 1.52
C ARG A 356 -16.66 7.03 0.24
N CYS A 357 -16.65 6.25 -0.83
CA CYS A 357 -17.33 6.57 -2.09
C CYS A 357 -18.83 6.24 -2.07
N LYS A 358 -19.45 6.13 -0.89
CA LYS A 358 -20.93 6.07 -0.76
C LYS A 358 -21.61 7.41 -1.02
N SER A 359 -20.86 8.50 -0.87
CA SER A 359 -21.34 9.85 -1.15
C SER A 359 -21.06 10.20 -2.60
N ASP A 360 -22.08 10.58 -3.36
CA ASP A 360 -21.96 10.89 -4.80
C ASP A 360 -20.84 11.89 -5.10
N ILE A 361 -20.66 12.91 -4.25
CA ILE A 361 -19.62 13.93 -4.45
C ILE A 361 -18.21 13.39 -4.22
N VAL A 362 -18.04 12.42 -3.31
CA VAL A 362 -16.75 11.75 -3.10
C VAL A 362 -16.48 10.80 -4.25
N LEU A 363 -17.51 10.07 -4.69
CA LEU A 363 -17.41 9.14 -5.81
C LEU A 363 -17.05 9.87 -7.10
N GLU A 364 -17.72 10.97 -7.43
CA GLU A 364 -17.45 11.78 -8.62
C GLU A 364 -16.00 12.30 -8.62
N ALA A 365 -15.57 12.95 -7.53
CA ALA A 365 -14.21 13.45 -7.39
C ALA A 365 -13.16 12.33 -7.43
N PHE A 366 -13.48 11.17 -6.87
CA PHE A 366 -12.59 10.00 -6.90
C PHE A 366 -12.43 9.47 -8.31
N SER A 367 -13.54 9.21 -9.01
CA SER A 367 -13.54 8.72 -10.39
C SER A 367 -12.85 9.69 -11.36
N GLU A 368 -12.99 11.00 -11.17
CA GLU A 368 -12.26 12.01 -11.96
C GLU A 368 -10.75 11.95 -11.69
N ALA A 369 -10.35 11.91 -10.41
CA ALA A 369 -8.94 11.83 -10.01
C ALA A 369 -8.26 10.50 -10.41
N SER A 370 -9.05 9.44 -10.58
CA SER A 370 -8.60 8.09 -10.93
C SER A 370 -9.15 7.61 -12.28
N SER A 371 -9.20 8.49 -13.28
CA SER A 371 -9.79 8.22 -14.60
C SER A 371 -9.28 6.96 -15.32
N ASN A 372 -8.09 6.47 -14.99
CA ASN A 372 -7.52 5.27 -15.60
C ASN A 372 -7.87 3.97 -14.85
N ALA A 373 -8.52 4.06 -13.68
CA ALA A 373 -8.83 2.94 -12.79
C ALA A 373 -7.61 2.04 -12.48
N LYS A 374 -6.43 2.65 -12.27
CA LYS A 374 -5.19 1.93 -11.96
C LYS A 374 -4.66 2.28 -10.58
N ILE A 375 -4.22 1.25 -9.87
CA ILE A 375 -3.44 1.36 -8.64
C ILE A 375 -1.95 1.20 -8.98
N VAL A 376 -1.14 2.16 -8.58
CA VAL A 376 0.32 2.16 -8.78
C VAL A 376 0.99 2.10 -7.42
N PHE A 377 1.86 1.11 -7.21
CA PHE A 377 2.60 0.96 -5.97
C PHE A 377 3.95 1.67 -6.04
N ARG A 378 4.29 2.45 -5.01
CA ARG A 378 5.61 3.09 -4.89
C ARG A 378 6.23 2.80 -3.53
N HIS A 379 7.53 2.58 -3.51
CA HIS A 379 8.30 2.46 -2.27
C HIS A 379 9.09 3.75 -2.05
N ASN A 380 8.89 4.41 -0.90
CA ASN A 380 9.65 5.60 -0.52
C ASN A 380 10.08 5.53 0.95
N PRO A 381 11.34 5.17 1.25
CA PRO A 381 11.82 5.02 2.63
C PRO A 381 11.85 6.35 3.42
N LYS A 382 11.71 7.49 2.73
CA LYS A 382 11.68 8.84 3.32
C LYS A 382 10.26 9.40 3.49
N ALA A 383 9.21 8.62 3.21
CA ALA A 383 7.83 9.06 3.42
C ALA A 383 7.57 9.38 4.91
N SER A 384 6.77 10.41 5.16
CA SER A 384 6.42 10.90 6.50
C SER A 384 5.51 9.93 7.29
N GLY A 385 4.79 9.05 6.60
CA GLY A 385 3.96 7.98 7.17
C GLY A 385 4.27 6.62 6.56
N TYR A 386 3.64 5.55 7.09
CA TYR A 386 3.78 4.21 6.54
C TYR A 386 3.10 4.06 5.19
N TRP A 387 1.93 4.67 5.04
CA TRP A 387 1.09 4.64 3.84
C TRP A 387 0.67 6.06 3.47
N ASN A 388 0.85 6.41 2.22
CA ASN A 388 0.43 7.69 1.66
C ASN A 388 -0.26 7.43 0.32
N TRP A 389 -1.46 7.99 0.14
CA TRP A 389 -2.16 7.95 -1.15
C TRP A 389 -2.02 9.31 -1.83
N THR A 390 -1.78 9.28 -3.13
CA THR A 390 -1.76 10.46 -4.00
C THR A 390 -2.44 10.14 -5.32
N PHE A 391 -2.95 11.15 -6.01
CA PHE A 391 -3.63 11.00 -7.31
C PHE A 391 -2.80 11.72 -8.37
N GLU A 392 -2.25 10.97 -9.31
CA GLU A 392 -1.34 11.50 -10.33
C GLU A 392 -1.65 10.89 -11.69
N GLY A 393 -1.85 11.74 -12.71
CA GLY A 393 -2.06 11.30 -14.09
C GLY A 393 -3.27 10.38 -14.30
N GLY A 394 -4.30 10.50 -13.46
CA GLY A 394 -5.50 9.64 -13.49
C GLY A 394 -5.33 8.29 -12.79
N ASN A 395 -4.27 8.09 -12.00
CA ASN A 395 -4.02 6.85 -11.25
C ASN A 395 -4.07 7.11 -9.74
N LEU A 396 -4.49 6.08 -8.97
CA LEU A 396 -4.30 6.04 -7.53
C LEU A 396 -2.89 5.53 -7.23
N ILE A 397 -2.03 6.39 -6.69
CA ILE A 397 -0.68 6.03 -6.29
C ILE A 397 -0.68 5.70 -4.79
N VAL A 398 -0.30 4.48 -4.44
CA VAL A 398 -0.15 4.02 -3.05
C VAL A 398 1.33 3.90 -2.74
N THR A 399 1.84 4.87 -1.99
CA THR A 399 3.24 4.92 -1.57
C THR A 399 3.39 4.35 -0.18
N PHE A 400 4.35 3.43 0.01
CA PHE A 400 4.67 2.89 1.31
C PHE A 400 6.13 3.10 1.71
N LYS A 401 6.37 3.36 2.99
CA LYS A 401 7.71 3.43 3.58
C LYS A 401 8.29 2.05 3.87
N SER A 402 7.43 1.16 4.34
CA SER A 402 7.70 -0.24 4.66
C SER A 402 6.36 -0.98 4.69
N ILE A 403 6.34 -2.26 4.31
CA ILE A 403 5.11 -3.06 4.37
C ILE A 403 4.87 -3.49 5.83
N CYS A 404 4.14 -2.66 6.55
CA CYS A 404 3.64 -2.92 7.90
C CYS A 404 2.29 -2.24 8.10
N ASN A 405 1.51 -2.69 9.09
CA ASN A 405 0.19 -2.13 9.40
C ASN A 405 -0.68 -1.94 8.14
N THR A 406 -0.78 -2.96 7.27
CA THR A 406 -1.49 -2.90 6.00
C THR A 406 -2.95 -2.44 6.16
N SER A 407 -3.56 -2.71 7.33
CA SER A 407 -4.89 -2.26 7.73
C SER A 407 -5.06 -0.74 7.85
N GLU A 408 -3.98 0.04 7.96
CA GLU A 408 -4.05 1.51 7.93
C GLU A 408 -4.62 2.02 6.60
N ASN A 409 -4.42 1.29 5.49
CA ASN A 409 -5.03 1.62 4.19
C ASN A 409 -6.56 1.66 4.24
N ALA A 410 -7.20 0.87 5.11
CA ALA A 410 -8.67 0.85 5.26
C ALA A 410 -9.22 2.15 5.87
N ASN A 411 -8.38 2.91 6.56
CA ASN A 411 -8.77 4.11 7.29
C ASN A 411 -8.08 5.38 6.79
N PHE A 412 -7.15 5.26 5.83
CA PHE A 412 -6.45 6.41 5.24
C PHE A 412 -7.45 7.47 4.76
N ASP A 413 -7.25 8.72 5.15
CA ASP A 413 -8.20 9.80 4.87
C ASP A 413 -7.95 10.42 3.48
N PHE A 414 -8.22 9.64 2.43
CA PHE A 414 -7.93 10.08 1.06
C PHE A 414 -8.75 11.29 0.63
N ILE A 415 -9.85 11.62 1.32
CA ILE A 415 -10.66 12.83 1.08
C ILE A 415 -9.81 14.10 1.22
N LYS A 416 -8.82 14.12 2.11
CA LYS A 416 -7.94 15.28 2.33
C LYS A 416 -6.93 15.51 1.22
N VAL A 417 -6.65 14.49 0.41
CA VAL A 417 -5.64 14.52 -0.66
C VAL A 417 -6.26 14.31 -2.05
N LEU A 418 -7.59 14.15 -2.13
CA LEU A 418 -8.30 14.01 -3.39
C LEU A 418 -8.34 15.37 -4.10
N PRO A 419 -7.81 15.47 -5.33
CA PRO A 419 -7.88 16.71 -6.07
C PRO A 419 -9.34 16.98 -6.47
N VAL A 420 -9.78 18.23 -6.30
CA VAL A 420 -11.08 18.70 -6.78
C VAL A 420 -10.91 20.05 -7.47
N PRO A 421 -11.69 20.32 -8.53
CA PRO A 421 -11.67 21.62 -9.18
C PRO A 421 -12.26 22.71 -8.27
N GLY A 422 -11.76 23.94 -8.41
CA GLY A 422 -12.22 25.13 -7.67
C GLY A 422 -11.39 25.43 -6.41
N VAL A 423 -11.86 26.38 -5.61
CA VAL A 423 -11.15 26.85 -4.41
C VAL A 423 -11.42 26.00 -3.16
N PHE A 424 -12.58 25.36 -3.06
CA PHE A 424 -12.96 24.54 -1.92
C PHE A 424 -12.28 23.17 -1.95
N SER A 425 -11.76 22.73 -0.81
CA SER A 425 -11.41 21.32 -0.62
C SER A 425 -12.65 20.42 -0.71
N LEU A 426 -12.48 19.13 -1.02
CA LEU A 426 -13.61 18.20 -1.05
C LEU A 426 -14.34 18.12 0.29
N ALA A 427 -13.60 18.14 1.41
CA ALA A 427 -14.16 18.20 2.74
C ALA A 427 -15.05 19.44 2.95
N ALA A 428 -14.62 20.61 2.44
CA ALA A 428 -15.41 21.83 2.49
C ALA A 428 -16.69 21.73 1.65
N LYS A 429 -16.61 21.16 0.43
CA LYS A 429 -17.79 20.95 -0.43
C LYS A 429 -18.81 20.01 0.21
N ILE A 430 -18.35 18.93 0.85
CA ILE A 430 -19.20 18.00 1.61
C ILE A 430 -19.89 18.77 2.75
N ASN A 431 -19.12 19.53 3.54
CA ASN A 431 -19.67 20.27 4.67
C ASN A 431 -20.68 21.34 4.26
N LEU A 432 -20.50 22.01 3.10
CA LEU A 432 -21.51 22.91 2.53
C LEU A 432 -22.80 22.17 2.20
N LYS A 433 -22.71 21.03 1.50
CA LYS A 433 -23.86 20.21 1.14
C LYS A 433 -24.62 19.69 2.36
N GLU A 434 -23.90 19.21 3.38
CA GLU A 434 -24.48 18.73 4.64
C GLU A 434 -25.22 19.81 5.44
N ASN A 435 -24.86 21.08 5.26
CA ASN A 435 -25.48 22.21 5.97
C ASN A 435 -26.43 23.03 5.08
N GLN A 436 -26.74 22.56 3.87
CA GLN A 436 -27.63 23.28 2.95
C GLN A 436 -29.03 23.50 3.56
N GLU A 437 -29.57 22.50 4.26
CA GLU A 437 -30.88 22.61 4.93
C GLU A 437 -30.91 23.74 5.97
N LYS A 438 -29.82 23.96 6.72
CA LYS A 438 -29.74 25.07 7.69
C LYS A 438 -29.72 26.45 7.02
N PHE A 439 -29.09 26.55 5.84
CA PHE A 439 -29.16 27.77 5.03
C PHE A 439 -30.59 28.00 4.56
N ASP A 440 -31.22 26.97 3.99
CA ASP A 440 -32.58 27.04 3.44
C ASP A 440 -33.60 27.42 4.53
N GLU A 441 -33.51 26.83 5.73
CA GLU A 441 -34.34 27.21 6.89
C GLU A 441 -34.17 28.70 7.25
N SER A 442 -32.93 29.20 7.25
CA SER A 442 -32.66 30.59 7.59
C SER A 442 -33.19 31.55 6.51
N PHE A 443 -33.03 31.20 5.23
CA PHE A 443 -33.58 31.99 4.13
C PHE A 443 -35.10 31.96 4.08
N GLN A 444 -35.72 30.83 4.39
CA GLN A 444 -37.17 30.70 4.48
C GLN A 444 -37.75 31.64 5.56
N ARG A 445 -37.07 31.78 6.71
CA ARG A 445 -37.47 32.73 7.76
C ARG A 445 -37.37 34.19 7.31
N ILE A 446 -36.32 34.54 6.55
CA ILE A 446 -36.18 35.88 5.99
C ILE A 446 -37.26 36.13 4.93
N LYS A 447 -37.56 35.14 4.09
CA LYS A 447 -38.64 35.19 3.10
C LYS A 447 -40.00 35.44 3.72
N GLU A 448 -40.33 34.77 4.83
CA GLU A 448 -41.59 34.99 5.55
C GLU A 448 -41.75 36.43 6.08
N THR A 449 -40.63 37.11 6.36
CA THR A 449 -40.64 38.51 6.82
C THR A 449 -40.64 39.50 5.66
N THR A 450 -39.89 39.21 4.60
CA THR A 450 -39.60 40.16 3.50
C THR A 450 -40.42 39.93 2.24
N ASN A 451 -41.06 38.77 2.12
CA ASN A 451 -41.73 38.27 0.92
C ASN A 451 -40.82 38.19 -0.32
N MET A 452 -39.52 37.95 -0.11
CA MET A 452 -38.50 37.81 -1.17
C MET A 452 -37.75 36.47 -1.03
N ASP A 453 -37.28 35.92 -2.14
CA ASP A 453 -36.47 34.68 -2.14
C ASP A 453 -35.00 34.98 -1.86
N TRP A 454 -34.55 34.68 -0.65
CA TRP A 454 -33.19 34.98 -0.21
C TRP A 454 -32.17 33.89 -0.55
N SER A 455 -30.94 34.32 -0.84
CA SER A 455 -29.79 33.44 -1.03
C SER A 455 -28.49 34.09 -0.55
N TYR A 456 -27.41 33.33 -0.46
CA TYR A 456 -26.06 33.89 -0.35
C TYR A 456 -25.36 33.85 -1.71
N ASP A 457 -24.40 34.76 -1.90
CA ASP A 457 -23.57 34.80 -3.10
C ASP A 457 -22.44 33.77 -3.04
N GLU A 458 -22.54 32.70 -3.83
CA GLU A 458 -21.56 31.61 -3.85
C GLU A 458 -20.14 32.10 -4.19
N GLN A 459 -20.01 33.03 -5.15
CA GLN A 459 -18.72 33.57 -5.56
C GLN A 459 -18.05 34.38 -4.43
N SER A 460 -18.84 35.11 -3.64
CA SER A 460 -18.34 35.78 -2.44
C SER A 460 -17.80 34.79 -1.41
N LEU A 461 -18.48 33.64 -1.24
CA LEU A 461 -18.05 32.59 -0.31
C LEU A 461 -16.75 31.92 -0.77
N GLU A 462 -16.62 31.66 -2.07
CA GLU A 462 -15.39 31.20 -2.71
C GLU A 462 -14.24 32.19 -2.52
N THR A 463 -14.51 33.48 -2.63
CA THR A 463 -13.51 34.54 -2.48
C THR A 463 -12.97 34.64 -1.04
N VAL A 464 -13.83 34.44 -0.03
CA VAL A 464 -13.41 34.50 1.37
C VAL A 464 -12.77 33.21 1.87
N TYR A 465 -13.05 32.07 1.25
CA TYR A 465 -12.58 30.75 1.70
C TYR A 465 -11.05 30.65 1.88
N PRO A 466 -10.20 31.11 0.94
CA PRO A 466 -8.75 31.08 1.10
C PRO A 466 -8.24 31.89 2.30
N SER A 467 -9.01 32.90 2.73
CA SER A 467 -8.66 33.78 3.86
C SER A 467 -9.07 33.21 5.22
N LEU A 468 -9.76 32.06 5.26
CA LEU A 468 -10.15 31.40 6.50
C LEU A 468 -8.96 30.71 7.17
N GLU A 469 -8.99 30.65 8.50
CA GLU A 469 -8.06 29.81 9.27
C GLU A 469 -8.24 28.33 8.91
N GLU A 470 -7.15 27.55 8.90
CA GLU A 470 -7.18 26.13 8.50
C GLU A 470 -8.24 25.30 9.25
N ARG A 471 -8.39 25.52 10.56
CA ARG A 471 -9.40 24.85 11.39
C ARG A 471 -10.86 25.12 10.95
N ASN A 472 -11.09 26.19 10.20
CA ASN A 472 -12.41 26.61 9.73
C ASN A 472 -12.69 26.17 8.29
N LYS A 473 -11.66 25.90 7.49
CA LYS A 473 -11.82 25.52 6.07
C LYS A 473 -12.63 24.24 5.89
N GLU A 474 -12.41 23.22 6.72
CA GLU A 474 -13.18 21.97 6.66
C GLU A 474 -14.63 22.12 7.20
N ARG A 475 -14.95 23.24 7.88
CA ARG A 475 -16.24 23.51 8.54
C ARG A 475 -17.00 24.71 7.94
N VAL A 476 -16.71 25.06 6.70
CA VAL A 476 -17.23 26.31 6.10
C VAL A 476 -18.77 26.35 6.03
N GLY A 477 -19.44 25.24 5.70
CA GLY A 477 -20.90 25.17 5.68
C GLY A 477 -21.54 25.31 7.06
N ASP A 478 -20.99 24.63 8.05
CA ASP A 478 -21.43 24.74 9.46
C ASP A 478 -21.30 26.19 9.97
N LEU A 479 -20.14 26.81 9.75
CA LEU A 479 -19.87 28.18 10.20
C LEU A 479 -20.76 29.22 9.51
N PHE A 480 -20.87 29.16 8.18
CA PHE A 480 -21.63 30.16 7.42
C PHE A 480 -23.14 29.97 7.54
N SER A 481 -23.64 28.74 7.74
CA SER A 481 -25.06 28.53 8.05
C SER A 481 -25.44 29.14 9.40
N ASP A 482 -24.60 29.02 10.43
CA ASP A 482 -24.83 29.71 11.71
C ASP A 482 -24.77 31.24 11.57
N ILE A 483 -23.85 31.78 10.75
CA ILE A 483 -23.79 33.22 10.47
C ILE A 483 -25.10 33.69 9.82
N VAL A 484 -25.58 32.99 8.78
CA VAL A 484 -26.85 33.30 8.11
C VAL A 484 -28.03 33.19 9.06
N LYS A 485 -28.05 32.20 9.95
CA LYS A 485 -29.07 32.07 11.00
C LYS A 485 -29.13 33.32 11.89
N TYR A 486 -28.00 33.82 12.37
CA TYR A 486 -27.99 35.03 13.21
C TYR A 486 -28.33 36.30 12.43
N ILE A 487 -27.97 36.36 11.15
CA ILE A 487 -28.44 37.44 10.25
C ILE A 487 -29.97 37.38 10.12
N ALA A 488 -30.53 36.18 9.88
CA ALA A 488 -31.97 35.97 9.79
C ALA A 488 -32.69 36.36 11.09
N ASP A 489 -32.16 35.98 12.25
CA ASP A 489 -32.71 36.37 13.56
C ASP A 489 -32.84 37.89 13.70
N ASN A 490 -31.82 38.63 13.25
CA ASN A 490 -31.82 40.09 13.34
C ASN A 490 -32.82 40.73 12.37
N ILE A 491 -32.85 40.26 11.11
CA ILE A 491 -33.79 40.76 10.09
C ILE A 491 -35.23 40.52 10.57
N VAL A 492 -35.57 39.29 10.97
CA VAL A 492 -36.89 38.91 11.48
C VAL A 492 -37.28 39.74 12.72
N LYS A 493 -36.32 40.06 13.59
CA LYS A 493 -36.58 40.86 14.80
C LYS A 493 -36.88 42.32 14.48
N ARG A 494 -36.10 42.95 13.59
CA ARG A 494 -36.15 44.41 13.34
C ARG A 494 -37.14 44.81 12.27
N CYS A 495 -37.36 43.97 11.25
CA CYS A 495 -38.34 44.22 10.19
C CYS A 495 -39.79 43.90 10.61
N LYS A 496 -40.08 43.84 11.91
CA LYS A 496 -41.46 43.83 12.43
C LYS A 496 -42.13 45.20 12.37
N ASP A 497 -41.34 46.28 12.31
CA ASP A 497 -41.86 47.61 12.01
C ASP A 497 -41.91 47.79 10.49
N ASP A 498 -43.07 48.17 9.98
CA ASP A 498 -43.33 48.29 8.54
C ASP A 498 -42.39 49.28 7.84
N MET A 499 -41.97 50.36 8.50
CA MET A 499 -41.04 51.34 7.89
C MET A 499 -39.63 50.74 7.78
N VAL A 500 -39.21 49.95 8.77
CA VAL A 500 -37.93 49.23 8.70
C VAL A 500 -37.97 48.21 7.58
N LEU A 501 -39.07 47.45 7.47
CA LEU A 501 -39.26 46.44 6.45
C LEU A 501 -39.23 47.04 5.04
N GLU A 502 -39.94 48.14 4.81
CA GLU A 502 -39.99 48.84 3.53
C GLU A 502 -38.58 49.32 3.11
N CYS A 503 -37.88 50.06 3.99
CA CYS A 503 -36.53 50.55 3.70
C CYS A 503 -35.53 49.40 3.52
N PHE A 504 -35.71 48.30 4.25
CA PHE A 504 -34.84 47.13 4.15
C PHE A 504 -35.00 46.44 2.80
N THR A 505 -36.24 46.17 2.40
CA THR A 505 -36.53 45.51 1.10
C THR A 505 -36.12 46.38 -0.09
N GLU A 506 -36.23 47.71 0.00
CA GLU A 506 -35.69 48.64 -1.01
C GLU A 506 -34.16 48.56 -1.11
N ALA A 507 -33.47 48.60 0.04
CA ALA A 507 -32.01 48.54 0.14
C ALA A 507 -31.42 47.17 -0.25
N THR A 508 -32.23 46.11 -0.19
CA THR A 508 -31.83 44.73 -0.50
C THR A 508 -32.71 44.10 -1.58
N SER A 509 -33.04 44.85 -2.64
CA SER A 509 -33.96 44.38 -3.68
C SER A 509 -33.48 43.16 -4.47
N ASN A 510 -32.21 42.77 -4.37
CA ASN A 510 -31.71 41.50 -4.93
C ASN A 510 -31.90 40.28 -4.00
N ALA A 511 -32.32 40.49 -2.75
CA ALA A 511 -32.46 39.46 -1.71
C ALA A 511 -31.22 38.55 -1.57
N LYS A 512 -30.03 39.14 -1.62
CA LYS A 512 -28.77 38.40 -1.62
C LYS A 512 -27.86 38.85 -0.48
N ILE A 513 -27.25 37.87 0.21
CA ILE A 513 -26.21 38.07 1.22
C ILE A 513 -24.83 37.86 0.58
N VAL A 514 -23.96 38.86 0.66
CA VAL A 514 -22.59 38.83 0.12
C VAL A 514 -21.59 38.82 1.28
N PHE A 515 -20.70 37.83 1.33
CA PHE A 515 -19.67 37.77 2.36
C PHE A 515 -18.39 38.46 1.92
N ARG A 516 -17.78 39.25 2.82
CA ARG A 516 -16.53 39.96 2.54
C ARG A 516 -15.55 39.81 3.70
N TYR A 517 -14.31 39.44 3.39
CA TYR A 517 -13.23 39.43 4.36
C TYR A 517 -12.46 40.75 4.32
N ASN A 518 -12.29 41.40 5.48
CA ASN A 518 -11.44 42.59 5.60
C ASN A 518 -10.70 42.60 6.95
N SER A 519 -9.41 42.24 6.92
CA SER A 519 -8.55 42.19 8.10
C SER A 519 -8.36 43.54 8.83
N LYS A 520 -8.66 44.66 8.15
CA LYS A 520 -8.56 46.03 8.68
C LYS A 520 -9.89 46.62 9.12
N ALA A 521 -10.98 45.85 9.11
CA ALA A 521 -12.27 46.34 9.56
C ALA A 521 -12.23 46.76 11.05
N SER A 522 -12.96 47.83 11.39
CA SER A 522 -12.99 48.42 12.73
C SER A 522 -13.72 47.56 13.78
N GLY A 523 -14.59 46.64 13.32
CA GLY A 523 -15.34 45.70 14.15
C GLY A 523 -15.23 44.26 13.62
N TYR A 524 -15.72 43.29 14.40
CA TYR A 524 -15.75 41.87 14.01
C TYR A 524 -16.69 41.62 12.85
N TRP A 525 -17.87 42.26 12.89
CA TRP A 525 -18.93 42.19 11.90
C TRP A 525 -19.36 43.60 11.53
N ASN A 526 -19.43 43.88 10.24
CA ASN A 526 -20.01 45.12 9.72
C ASN A 526 -21.00 44.76 8.63
N TRP A 527 -22.20 45.31 8.74
CA TRP A 527 -23.21 45.22 7.69
C TRP A 527 -23.12 46.48 6.85
N THR A 528 -23.30 46.33 5.55
CA THR A 528 -23.43 47.44 4.60
C THR A 528 -24.44 47.07 3.52
N PHE A 529 -25.11 48.06 2.96
CA PHE A 529 -26.06 47.90 1.87
C PHE A 529 -25.41 48.46 0.61
N GLU A 530 -25.01 47.58 -0.31
CA GLU A 530 -24.25 47.94 -1.51
C GLU A 530 -24.89 47.29 -2.72
N ASN A 531 -25.15 48.07 -3.79
CA ASN A 531 -25.70 47.55 -5.05
C ASN A 531 -26.96 46.68 -4.88
N ASN A 532 -27.82 47.03 -3.91
CA ASN A 532 -29.04 46.30 -3.56
C ASN A 532 -28.82 44.91 -2.92
N ASP A 533 -27.61 44.63 -2.42
CA ASP A 533 -27.27 43.42 -1.64
C ASP A 533 -26.99 43.76 -0.17
N LEU A 534 -27.22 42.79 0.71
CA LEU A 534 -26.75 42.84 2.08
C LEU A 534 -25.30 42.31 2.14
N VAL A 535 -24.34 43.20 2.34
CA VAL A 535 -22.93 42.85 2.45
C VAL A 535 -22.53 42.67 3.92
N ILE A 536 -22.04 41.48 4.25
CA ILE A 536 -21.57 41.11 5.58
C ILE A 536 -20.05 41.02 5.55
N THR A 537 -19.41 42.08 6.08
CA THR A 537 -17.96 42.15 6.17
C THR A 537 -17.47 41.67 7.53
N PHE A 538 -16.51 40.74 7.53
CA PHE A 538 -15.90 40.23 8.76
C PHE A 538 -14.38 40.38 8.78
N LYS A 539 -13.84 40.68 9.97
CA LYS A 539 -12.39 40.73 10.23
C LYS A 539 -11.82 39.34 10.55
N SER A 540 -12.60 38.55 11.27
CA SER A 540 -12.32 37.18 11.68
C SER A 540 -13.64 36.51 12.04
N ILE A 541 -13.73 35.18 11.86
CA ILE A 541 -14.92 34.44 12.28
C ILE A 541 -14.85 34.23 13.80
N SER A 542 -15.47 35.15 14.53
CA SER A 542 -15.57 35.14 16.00
C SER A 542 -16.85 35.85 16.43
N ASN A 543 -17.43 35.43 17.55
CA ASN A 543 -18.68 35.99 18.07
C ASN A 543 -19.77 36.08 16.99
N ILE A 544 -19.99 34.99 16.24
CA ILE A 544 -20.96 34.95 15.14
C ILE A 544 -22.38 35.40 15.55
N SER A 545 -22.73 35.21 16.83
CA SER A 545 -23.98 35.67 17.44
C SER A 545 -24.15 37.19 17.45
N ASP A 546 -23.07 37.98 17.33
CA ASP A 546 -23.15 39.45 17.29
C ASP A 546 -23.98 39.94 16.09
N ASN A 547 -24.03 39.14 15.00
CA ASN A 547 -24.90 39.42 13.86
C ASN A 547 -26.39 39.51 14.24
N SER A 548 -26.84 38.80 15.28
CA SER A 548 -28.23 38.84 15.75
C SER A 548 -28.62 40.17 16.42
N ASN A 549 -27.62 40.95 16.85
CA ASN A 549 -27.81 42.20 17.58
C ASN A 549 -27.30 43.44 16.85
N PHE A 550 -26.69 43.27 15.67
CA PHE A 550 -26.16 44.38 14.88
C PHE A 550 -27.26 45.41 14.58
N ASP A 551 -26.99 46.70 14.81
CA ASP A 551 -28.00 47.76 14.70
C ASP A 551 -28.07 48.33 13.28
N PHE A 552 -28.55 47.51 12.33
CA PHE A 552 -28.56 47.91 10.92
C PHE A 552 -29.50 49.08 10.61
N ILE A 553 -30.46 49.41 11.49
CA ILE A 553 -31.36 50.57 11.33
C ILE A 553 -30.56 51.88 11.22
N LYS A 554 -29.43 51.99 11.91
CA LYS A 554 -28.58 53.19 11.89
C LYS A 554 -27.89 53.45 10.56
N ILE A 555 -27.72 52.41 9.76
CA ILE A 555 -26.97 52.44 8.50
C ILE A 555 -27.85 52.10 7.29
N LEU A 556 -29.14 51.84 7.52
CA LEU A 556 -30.07 51.53 6.46
C LEU A 556 -30.34 52.81 5.66
N PRO A 557 -30.16 52.81 4.34
CA PRO A 557 -30.38 54.00 3.53
C PRO A 557 -31.86 54.37 3.54
N THR A 558 -32.15 55.66 3.65
CA THR A 558 -33.50 56.21 3.57
C THR A 558 -33.55 57.40 2.63
N PRO A 559 -34.64 57.57 1.85
CA PRO A 559 -34.80 58.75 1.01
C PRO A 559 -34.93 60.01 1.88
N GLY A 560 -34.47 61.17 1.42
CA GLY A 560 -34.60 62.45 2.13
C GLY A 560 -33.54 62.72 3.21
N VAL A 561 -33.77 63.74 4.04
CA VAL A 561 -32.77 64.22 5.02
C VAL A 561 -32.81 63.51 6.37
N LEU A 562 -33.96 62.93 6.74
CA LEU A 562 -34.16 62.22 8.00
C LEU A 562 -33.63 60.78 7.92
N THR A 563 -32.84 60.35 8.91
CA THR A 563 -32.49 58.93 9.05
C THR A 563 -33.72 58.10 9.40
N LEU A 564 -33.69 56.78 9.12
CA LEU A 564 -34.77 55.87 9.52
C LEU A 564 -35.06 55.93 11.02
N ALA A 565 -34.02 55.93 11.85
CA ALA A 565 -34.18 56.02 13.30
C ALA A 565 -34.94 57.30 13.71
N SER A 566 -34.65 58.42 13.06
CA SER A 566 -35.35 59.68 13.27
C SER A 566 -36.82 59.62 12.84
N ARG A 567 -37.12 58.98 11.71
CA ARG A 567 -38.50 58.79 11.21
C ARG A 567 -39.34 57.92 12.13
N ILE A 568 -38.78 56.80 12.59
CA ILE A 568 -39.42 55.93 13.59
C ILE A 568 -39.67 56.72 14.88
N ASN A 569 -38.68 57.48 15.34
CA ASN A 569 -38.85 58.28 16.55
C ASN A 569 -39.92 59.37 16.42
N LEU A 570 -40.10 59.96 15.23
CA LEU A 570 -41.20 60.89 14.94
C LEU A 570 -42.55 60.18 15.01
N LYS A 571 -42.68 59.04 14.34
CA LYS A 571 -43.88 58.19 14.38
C LYS A 571 -44.24 57.78 15.82
N ASP A 572 -43.27 57.29 16.59
CA ASP A 572 -43.47 56.84 17.98
C ASP A 572 -43.91 57.95 18.93
N ASN A 573 -43.62 59.22 18.61
CA ASN A 573 -44.01 60.37 19.44
C ASN A 573 -45.17 61.18 18.84
N GLN A 574 -45.74 60.75 17.71
CA GLN A 574 -46.82 61.46 17.03
C GLN A 574 -48.08 61.58 17.92
N GLU A 575 -48.38 60.57 18.75
CA GLU A 575 -49.52 60.62 19.68
C GLU A 575 -49.36 61.76 20.71
N LYS A 576 -48.17 61.92 21.31
CA LYS A 576 -47.88 63.03 22.24
C LYS A 576 -47.99 64.41 21.59
N VAL A 577 -47.59 64.49 20.32
CA VAL A 577 -47.74 65.71 19.51
C VAL A 577 -49.22 66.00 19.30
N ASN A 578 -50.02 65.01 18.90
CA ASN A 578 -51.46 65.16 18.69
C ASN A 578 -52.19 65.56 19.98
N GLU A 579 -51.86 64.94 21.13
CA GLU A 579 -52.41 65.34 22.44
C GLU A 579 -52.15 66.81 22.77
N SER A 580 -50.98 67.34 22.37
CA SER A 580 -50.63 68.73 22.62
C SER A 580 -51.40 69.68 21.71
N PHE A 581 -51.67 69.29 20.46
CA PHE A 581 -52.51 70.06 19.55
C PHE A 581 -54.00 70.01 19.91
N GLU A 582 -54.52 68.89 20.40
CA GLU A 582 -55.90 68.81 20.89
C GLU A 582 -56.15 69.79 22.05
N LYS A 583 -55.18 69.94 22.97
CA LYS A 583 -55.26 70.96 24.04
C LYS A 583 -55.31 72.40 23.49
N ILE A 584 -54.59 72.68 22.41
CA ILE A 584 -54.64 73.98 21.74
C ILE A 584 -56.02 74.19 21.11
N LYS A 585 -56.55 73.15 20.44
CA LYS A 585 -57.88 73.17 19.81
C LYS A 585 -59.00 73.40 20.82
N GLU A 586 -58.96 72.76 21.99
CA GLU A 586 -59.95 72.98 23.05
C GLU A 586 -60.05 74.45 23.49
N VAL A 587 -58.93 75.19 23.46
CA VAL A 587 -58.88 76.59 23.86
C VAL A 587 -59.18 77.54 22.70
N LEU A 588 -58.59 77.30 21.53
CA LEU A 588 -58.64 78.21 20.38
C LEU A 588 -59.75 77.88 19.36
N GLY A 589 -60.35 76.69 19.44
CA GLY A 589 -61.45 76.25 18.56
C GLY A 589 -61.03 75.82 17.14
N SER A 590 -59.73 75.73 16.85
CA SER A 590 -59.20 75.39 15.52
C SER A 590 -58.24 74.19 15.58
N ASP A 591 -58.12 73.44 14.50
CA ASP A 591 -57.18 72.32 14.37
C ASP A 591 -55.76 72.82 14.09
N TRP A 592 -54.80 72.43 14.92
CA TRP A 592 -53.40 72.85 14.79
C TRP A 592 -52.49 71.75 14.30
N THR A 593 -51.45 72.13 13.57
CA THR A 593 -50.38 71.24 13.13
C THR A 593 -49.03 71.96 13.10
N TYR A 594 -47.96 71.25 12.77
CA TYR A 594 -46.67 71.84 12.43
C TYR A 594 -46.37 71.66 10.94
N ASP A 595 -45.50 72.51 10.40
CA ASP A 595 -45.02 72.38 9.02
C ASP A 595 -43.93 71.31 8.94
N GLU A 596 -44.25 70.15 8.35
CA GLU A 596 -43.31 69.05 8.17
C GLU A 596 -42.07 69.46 7.35
N SER A 597 -42.21 70.37 6.38
CA SER A 597 -41.08 70.85 5.58
C SER A 597 -40.10 71.68 6.40
N SER A 598 -40.58 72.32 7.47
CA SER A 598 -39.73 73.04 8.42
C SER A 598 -38.85 72.09 9.23
N LEU A 599 -39.33 70.86 9.48
CA LEU A 599 -38.55 69.83 10.18
C LEU A 599 -37.37 69.35 9.35
N GLU A 600 -37.57 69.16 8.04
CA GLU A 600 -36.51 68.79 7.10
C GLU A 600 -35.42 69.86 7.00
N GLN A 601 -35.77 71.14 7.17
CA GLN A 601 -34.82 72.24 7.16
C GLN A 601 -33.99 72.32 8.45
N VAL A 602 -34.61 72.06 9.60
CA VAL A 602 -33.93 72.16 10.90
C VAL A 602 -33.16 70.89 11.27
N TYR A 603 -33.57 69.72 10.80
CA TYR A 603 -32.93 68.44 11.13
C TYR A 603 -31.42 68.40 10.83
N PRO A 604 -30.93 68.84 9.66
CA PRO A 604 -29.49 68.90 9.39
C PRO A 604 -28.70 69.81 10.32
N LYS A 605 -29.39 70.72 11.03
CA LYS A 605 -28.80 71.68 11.99
C LYS A 605 -28.84 71.17 13.43
N LEU A 606 -29.51 70.05 13.71
CA LEU A 606 -29.52 69.45 15.03
C LEU A 606 -28.16 68.83 15.38
N GLU A 607 -27.83 68.85 16.66
CA GLU A 607 -26.68 68.11 17.20
C GLU A 607 -26.85 66.58 16.96
N GLU A 608 -25.74 65.86 16.74
CA GLU A 608 -25.77 64.43 16.35
C GLU A 608 -26.49 63.53 17.36
N ASN A 609 -26.39 63.82 18.65
CA ASN A 609 -27.11 63.14 19.73
C ASN A 609 -28.63 63.38 19.69
N ASN A 610 -29.08 64.50 19.11
CA ASN A 610 -30.49 64.88 19.03
C ASN A 610 -31.17 64.33 17.78
N LYS A 611 -30.42 64.11 16.68
CA LYS A 611 -30.96 63.60 15.42
C LYS A 611 -31.77 62.30 15.57
N PRO A 612 -31.28 61.23 16.23
CA PRO A 612 -32.08 60.00 16.40
C PRO A 612 -33.31 60.17 17.32
N ARG A 613 -33.37 61.25 18.11
CA ARG A 613 -34.43 61.54 19.10
C ARG A 613 -35.30 62.73 18.70
N VAL A 614 -35.32 63.09 17.42
CA VAL A 614 -35.97 64.32 16.95
C VAL A 614 -37.48 64.35 17.26
N GLY A 615 -38.18 63.22 17.20
CA GLY A 615 -39.60 63.15 17.55
C GLY A 615 -39.88 63.34 19.04
N ASP A 616 -39.05 62.76 19.90
CA ASP A 616 -39.13 62.96 21.36
C ASP A 616 -38.94 64.44 21.70
N ILE A 617 -37.87 65.04 21.17
CA ILE A 617 -37.56 66.47 21.34
C ILE A 617 -38.69 67.35 20.80
N LEU A 618 -39.18 67.07 19.58
CA LEU A 618 -40.25 67.83 18.94
C LEU A 618 -41.54 67.77 19.76
N SER A 619 -41.90 66.58 20.24
CA SER A 619 -43.08 66.39 21.08
C SER A 619 -42.99 67.19 22.39
N GLU A 620 -41.80 67.28 22.98
CA GLU A 620 -41.58 68.06 24.20
C GLU A 620 -41.66 69.57 23.94
N ILE A 621 -41.09 70.06 22.82
CA ILE A 621 -41.21 71.47 22.40
C ILE A 621 -42.68 71.84 22.21
N ILE A 622 -43.43 71.05 21.44
CA ILE A 622 -44.84 71.30 21.16
C ILE A 622 -45.68 71.22 22.44
N ARG A 623 -45.37 70.29 23.35
CA ARG A 623 -46.02 70.24 24.67
C ARG A 623 -45.87 71.53 25.45
N TYR A 624 -44.67 72.11 25.49
CA TYR A 624 -44.44 73.36 26.21
C TYR A 624 -45.04 74.58 25.51
N ILE A 625 -45.02 74.62 24.17
CA ILE A 625 -45.76 75.63 23.39
C ILE A 625 -47.26 75.56 23.72
N SER A 626 -47.85 74.37 23.65
CA SER A 626 -49.26 74.10 23.98
C SER A 626 -49.61 74.56 25.39
N GLN A 627 -48.79 74.23 26.40
CA GLN A 627 -48.99 74.68 27.78
C GLN A 627 -49.05 76.21 27.91
N ASN A 628 -48.19 76.94 27.19
CA ASN A 628 -48.19 78.40 27.23
C ASN A 628 -49.42 79.00 26.56
N ILE A 629 -49.79 78.50 25.37
CA ILE A 629 -50.99 78.93 24.65
C ILE A 629 -52.24 78.70 25.51
N VAL A 630 -52.40 77.49 26.06
CA VAL A 630 -53.52 77.16 26.94
C VAL A 630 -53.54 78.06 28.18
N LYS A 631 -52.39 78.29 28.81
CA LYS A 631 -52.30 79.12 30.02
C LYS A 631 -52.74 80.56 29.78
N ARG A 632 -52.40 81.14 28.63
CA ARG A 632 -52.62 82.57 28.35
C ARG A 632 -53.93 82.86 27.62
N CYS A 633 -54.39 81.97 26.74
CA CYS A 633 -55.60 82.21 25.95
C CYS A 633 -56.89 81.64 26.57
N LYS A 634 -56.82 80.87 27.67
CA LYS A 634 -57.99 80.21 28.24
C LYS A 634 -58.96 81.17 28.95
N ASP A 635 -58.42 82.17 29.64
CA ASP A 635 -59.20 83.06 30.53
C ASP A 635 -59.16 84.55 30.09
N ASP A 636 -58.54 84.87 28.94
CA ASP A 636 -58.44 86.22 28.38
C ASP A 636 -58.85 86.23 26.89
N ASP A 637 -60.08 86.68 26.62
CA ASP A 637 -60.67 86.68 25.28
C ASP A 637 -59.92 87.62 24.31
N MET A 638 -59.34 88.73 24.78
CA MET A 638 -58.60 89.64 23.88
C MET A 638 -57.27 89.03 23.44
N VAL A 639 -56.56 88.37 24.38
CA VAL A 639 -55.31 87.66 24.05
C VAL A 639 -55.60 86.49 23.11
N LYS A 640 -56.70 85.77 23.33
CA LYS A 640 -57.16 84.70 22.45
C LYS A 640 -57.49 85.20 21.03
N GLU A 641 -58.28 86.27 20.91
CA GLU A 641 -58.65 86.86 19.61
C GLU A 641 -57.40 87.33 18.85
N GLY A 642 -56.52 88.10 19.50
CA GLY A 642 -55.28 88.57 18.89
C GLY A 642 -54.38 87.41 18.43
N PHE A 643 -54.27 86.35 19.24
CA PHE A 643 -53.49 85.16 18.86
C PHE A 643 -54.08 84.47 17.63
N VAL A 644 -55.40 84.25 17.59
CA VAL A 644 -56.08 83.63 16.44
C VAL A 644 -55.93 84.47 15.17
N GLU A 645 -56.03 85.80 15.27
CA GLU A 645 -55.82 86.72 14.14
C GLU A 645 -54.37 86.66 13.60
N ALA A 646 -53.39 86.50 14.49
CA ALA A 646 -51.98 86.40 14.12
C ALA A 646 -51.58 85.01 13.57
N THR A 647 -52.38 83.97 13.83
CA THR A 647 -52.11 82.57 13.46
C THR A 647 -53.22 81.92 12.62
N GLN A 648 -53.71 82.63 11.60
CA GLN A 648 -54.84 82.19 10.76
C GLN A 648 -54.64 80.82 10.09
N ASN A 649 -53.39 80.40 9.87
CA ASN A 649 -53.09 79.10 9.26
C ASN A 649 -53.07 77.94 10.26
N CYS A 650 -53.14 78.22 11.57
CA CYS A 650 -53.07 77.24 12.66
C CYS A 650 -51.85 76.30 12.57
N LYS A 651 -50.69 76.86 12.17
CA LYS A 651 -49.45 76.11 11.96
C LYS A 651 -48.31 76.65 12.81
N ILE A 652 -47.53 75.71 13.35
CA ILE A 652 -46.21 75.97 13.96
C ILE A 652 -45.12 75.70 12.92
N ILE A 653 -44.25 76.68 12.69
CA ILE A 653 -43.09 76.53 11.79
C ILE A 653 -41.82 76.58 12.63
N PHE A 654 -40.98 75.54 12.54
CA PHE A 654 -39.70 75.50 13.26
C PHE A 654 -38.59 76.10 12.40
N GLN A 655 -37.73 76.91 13.02
CA GLN A 655 -36.63 77.55 12.30
C GLN A 655 -35.33 77.54 13.11
N HIS A 656 -34.22 77.17 12.49
CA HIS A 656 -32.91 77.26 13.12
C HIS A 656 -32.23 78.59 12.73
N ILE A 657 -31.90 79.42 13.74
CA ILE A 657 -31.22 80.70 13.54
C ILE A 657 -29.94 80.72 14.37
N GLU A 658 -28.78 80.62 13.73
CA GLU A 658 -27.49 80.49 14.43
C GLU A 658 -27.15 81.73 15.28
N LYS A 659 -27.54 82.93 14.83
CA LYS A 659 -27.18 84.22 15.44
C LYS A 659 -28.31 84.90 16.23
N GLN A 660 -29.28 84.16 16.77
CA GLN A 660 -30.30 84.76 17.65
C GLN A 660 -29.78 84.97 19.09
N SER A 661 -30.28 86.00 19.76
CA SER A 661 -29.82 86.41 21.10
C SER A 661 -30.25 85.43 22.20
N THR A 662 -31.49 84.95 22.16
CA THR A 662 -32.06 83.99 23.13
C THR A 662 -32.11 82.57 22.58
N TYR A 663 -32.41 81.56 23.42
CA TYR A 663 -32.51 80.17 22.97
C TYR A 663 -33.78 79.89 22.16
N TRP A 664 -34.87 80.58 22.52
CA TRP A 664 -36.15 80.49 21.85
C TRP A 664 -36.64 81.89 21.51
N VAL A 665 -37.15 82.05 20.30
CA VAL A 665 -37.83 83.27 19.84
C VAL A 665 -39.09 82.85 19.11
N TRP A 666 -40.23 83.36 19.56
CA TRP A 666 -41.50 83.25 18.84
C TRP A 666 -41.71 84.50 18.00
N LYS A 667 -42.29 84.34 16.82
CA LYS A 667 -42.79 85.44 15.99
C LYS A 667 -44.04 84.98 15.25
N PHE A 668 -44.93 85.93 14.95
CA PHE A 668 -46.07 85.71 14.07
C PHE A 668 -45.68 86.16 12.67
N ASP A 669 -45.71 85.25 11.70
CA ASP A 669 -45.23 85.52 10.34
C ASP A 669 -46.13 84.82 9.32
N ASN A 670 -46.71 85.62 8.41
CA ASN A 670 -47.65 85.17 7.37
C ASN A 670 -48.79 84.26 7.87
N GLY A 671 -49.34 84.57 9.05
CA GLY A 671 -50.42 83.78 9.66
C GLY A 671 -49.98 82.47 10.34
N ASN A 672 -48.68 82.27 10.60
CA ASN A 672 -48.15 81.11 11.32
C ASN A 672 -47.43 81.54 12.61
N LEU A 673 -47.37 80.63 13.59
CA LEU A 673 -46.47 80.75 14.73
C LEU A 673 -45.10 80.20 14.33
N VAL A 674 -44.12 81.07 14.13
CA VAL A 674 -42.74 80.63 13.87
C VAL A 674 -41.98 80.55 15.19
N VAL A 675 -41.50 79.36 15.53
CA VAL A 675 -40.69 79.08 16.71
C VAL A 675 -39.26 78.83 16.27
N SER A 676 -38.39 79.78 16.57
CA SER A 676 -36.98 79.74 16.18
C SER A 676 -36.03 79.46 17.34
N PHE A 677 -34.98 78.68 17.06
CA PHE A 677 -33.98 78.25 18.04
C PHE A 677 -32.55 78.36 17.48
N LYS A 678 -31.58 78.67 18.36
CA LYS A 678 -30.13 78.59 18.06
C LYS A 678 -29.51 77.25 18.41
N SER A 679 -30.08 76.57 19.40
CA SER A 679 -29.74 75.21 19.85
C SER A 679 -30.92 74.69 20.68
N ILE A 680 -31.09 73.38 20.71
CA ILE A 680 -32.14 72.72 21.49
C ILE A 680 -31.67 72.61 22.95
N CYS A 681 -32.05 73.59 23.77
CA CYS A 681 -31.83 73.56 25.21
C CYS A 681 -32.93 74.33 25.95
N ASN A 682 -33.12 74.01 27.23
CA ASN A 682 -34.16 74.62 28.08
C ASN A 682 -35.53 74.63 27.39
N VAL A 683 -35.96 73.47 26.90
CA VAL A 683 -37.20 73.33 26.12
C VAL A 683 -38.43 73.89 26.85
N SER A 684 -38.41 73.82 28.19
CA SER A 684 -39.40 74.39 29.11
C SER A 684 -39.55 75.90 29.05
N ASP A 685 -38.57 76.64 28.52
CA ASP A 685 -38.66 78.10 28.38
C ASP A 685 -39.83 78.50 27.46
N ASN A 686 -40.19 77.64 26.51
CA ASN A 686 -41.37 77.81 25.66
C ASN A 686 -42.69 77.89 26.45
N ALA A 687 -42.76 77.27 27.63
CA ALA A 687 -43.94 77.28 28.50
C ALA A 687 -44.24 78.65 29.13
N ASN A 688 -43.24 79.53 29.17
CA ASN A 688 -43.30 80.82 29.86
C ASN A 688 -43.04 82.01 28.92
N PHE A 689 -42.88 81.76 27.63
CA PHE A 689 -42.62 82.81 26.64
C PHE A 689 -43.75 83.85 26.63
N ASN A 690 -43.43 85.14 26.69
CA ASN A 690 -44.44 86.21 26.73
C ASN A 690 -44.88 86.62 25.33
N PHE A 691 -45.73 85.81 24.69
CA PHE A 691 -46.20 86.11 23.33
C PHE A 691 -47.20 87.27 23.26
N GLU A 692 -47.83 87.66 24.37
CA GLU A 692 -48.73 88.81 24.42
C GLU A 692 -48.04 90.12 24.06
N ALA A 693 -46.73 90.24 24.33
CA ALA A 693 -45.95 91.40 23.92
C ALA A 693 -45.68 91.44 22.40
N LEU A 694 -46.05 90.39 21.67
CA LEU A 694 -45.88 90.24 20.23
C LEU A 694 -47.22 90.32 19.46
N LEU A 695 -48.35 90.22 20.16
CA LEU A 695 -49.70 90.49 19.65
C LEU A 695 -49.94 92.00 19.66
#